data_AF-A0A6G0HE16-F1
#
_entry.id   AF-A0A6G0HE16-F1
#
_cell.length_a   1.000
_cell.length_b   1.000
_cell.length_c   1.000
_cell.angle_alpha   90.00
_cell.angle_beta   90.00
_cell.angle_gamma   90.00
#
_symmetry.space_group_name_H-M   'P 1'
#
loop_
_entity.id
_entity.type
_entity.pdbx_description
1 polymer ?
#
loop_
_entity_poly.entity_id
_entity_poly.type
_entity_poly.pdbx_seq_one_letter_code
_entity_poly.pdbx_strand_id
1 'polypeptide(L)'
;MAAHLKRKHNMPQSPATSASSAATPSREPRLLQFFPSPLAKSSTRAKSITDALSFFLCKSIQPYSITANEGFKYLLEVLEPRYSIPDRKVFSDKLVPALYEKVKMDVVDSMSRAQRVSITVDGWTSCATDSYITVTAHYVTEEWDLQSHVLQTRVFNASHTGANLAALLQNVLREWNITDKNPALVTDNARNMVVAGAGADVTPHVRCVAHTLNLASQKALKMDRVSELLVKVRKVVTYFHKSPQAAEVLREIQSQLHLPNHKLIHDVCTRWNSSVDMLERFWEQQPALLNAMLSRRIRRGEGLAATAVNEDDMRLIQEIIKLMSPVKVATTLLSEEKSPTISMIAPIQAKLHKHFSEDNTDMPIIAEMKRRFRQDFFDRYVELQELLNSASALDPRFKDLTFLDDVDSRDLIFVKITAEVVKMNEKMKGIGALDEGGALDDGGALDEGGAAEGGGDRSPSIEERRGERNHGIKVSLVRSFNIEEDMDPNLPGSSSSNSTLPLPGPSTQTTEVWKTAAPSEAVRLFMEDLRRGGDHQPPLRLTLNAGDTDEERDGTLISFYKQRRDAAVGVGVMRNTLSTAISKLTSGFKKNMGNAGVTAIFEGQREHLVLNLCTAILESDLFAMAGRMVGHSSIHGGPSLSGLSPAVLDALTRGTKDIVTSKLCLEDCPEIEVRDTISLLLKEEWTEAESVRVADLCTEWYFPVPTKETNRLLLFQQLLSHAVLGRANAQIKQFRKGIKETGIWPLLTARPDVLPLLFPRETDVELTPQMVLKCIIWPEASIDSDDSEDEMSTTNINLISGFFRAFVKEASSDVLKGLMKFWTGWELPSPRLTFKVVRSRGHHHLPTASTCYERLRIPDHYKSGSALKLDSMLA
;
A
#
# COMPACT_ATOMS: atom_id res chain seq x y z
N MET A 1 52.81 21.52 -85.82
CA MET A 1 51.72 21.73 -84.82
C MET A 1 52.20 21.55 -83.38
N ALA A 2 52.77 20.40 -82.99
CA ALA A 2 53.17 20.11 -81.59
C ALA A 2 54.10 21.15 -80.92
N ALA A 3 55.01 21.80 -81.67
CA ALA A 3 55.92 22.81 -81.12
C ALA A 3 55.24 24.14 -80.70
N HIS A 4 54.01 24.42 -81.16
CA HIS A 4 53.27 25.64 -80.80
C HIS A 4 52.65 25.53 -79.40
N LEU A 5 52.02 24.39 -79.09
CA LEU A 5 51.30 24.16 -77.83
C LEU A 5 52.23 24.25 -76.61
N LYS A 6 53.47 23.76 -76.74
CA LYS A 6 54.49 23.78 -75.66
C LYS A 6 55.09 25.17 -75.39
N ARG A 7 54.76 26.20 -76.19
CA ARG A 7 55.30 27.57 -76.07
C ARG A 7 54.28 28.61 -75.59
N LYS A 8 52.97 28.30 -75.60
CA LYS A 8 51.90 29.22 -75.17
C LYS A 8 51.04 28.75 -73.99
N HIS A 9 51.05 27.47 -73.64
CA HIS A 9 50.24 26.94 -72.54
C HIS A 9 51.14 26.19 -71.55
N ASN A 10 51.49 26.87 -70.47
CA ASN A 10 52.46 26.40 -69.48
C ASN A 10 51.73 25.66 -68.34
N MET A 11 51.72 24.33 -68.38
CA MET A 11 51.24 23.45 -67.31
C MET A 11 52.44 22.94 -66.50
N PRO A 12 52.67 23.40 -65.25
CA PRO A 12 53.76 22.92 -64.41
C PRO A 12 53.30 21.75 -63.52
N GLN A 13 54.05 20.66 -63.52
CA GLN A 13 53.99 19.65 -62.45
C GLN A 13 54.94 20.05 -61.29
N SER A 14 54.58 19.63 -60.08
CA SER A 14 55.30 19.84 -58.81
C SER A 14 56.75 19.29 -58.84
N PRO A 15 57.73 19.92 -58.15
CA PRO A 15 58.00 19.49 -56.75
C PRO A 15 58.57 20.54 -55.76
N ALA A 16 58.29 20.29 -54.48
CA ALA A 16 59.14 20.42 -53.28
C ALA A 16 59.77 21.78 -52.78
N THR A 17 59.51 22.01 -51.47
CA THR A 17 60.38 22.56 -50.40
C THR A 17 60.62 24.07 -50.14
N SER A 18 60.54 24.36 -48.83
CA SER A 18 61.07 25.49 -48.03
C SER A 18 60.25 26.79 -47.83
N ALA A 19 60.04 27.07 -46.54
CA ALA A 19 59.35 28.16 -45.86
C ALA A 19 59.52 29.61 -46.37
N SER A 20 58.42 30.38 -46.32
CA SER A 20 58.37 31.57 -45.44
C SER A 20 56.92 32.04 -45.16
N SER A 21 56.80 32.85 -44.11
CA SER A 21 55.66 33.45 -43.41
C SER A 21 54.44 33.98 -44.20
N ALA A 22 53.30 33.95 -43.47
CA ALA A 22 52.22 34.96 -43.37
C ALA A 22 50.86 34.68 -44.04
N ALA A 23 49.82 35.24 -43.38
CA ALA A 23 48.39 35.26 -43.74
C ALA A 23 47.65 33.90 -43.74
N THR A 24 47.10 33.54 -42.58
CA THR A 24 46.10 32.48 -42.41
C THR A 24 44.75 32.91 -43.03
N PRO A 25 44.19 32.21 -44.03
CA PRO A 25 42.77 32.31 -44.35
C PRO A 25 41.97 31.44 -43.37
N SER A 26 40.80 31.92 -42.97
CA SER A 26 39.87 31.19 -42.10
C SER A 26 39.53 29.81 -42.65
N ARG A 27 39.91 28.76 -41.93
CA ARG A 27 39.63 27.37 -42.30
C ARG A 27 38.20 27.02 -41.89
N GLU A 28 37.30 26.91 -42.86
CA GLU A 28 35.93 26.42 -42.61
C GLU A 28 35.99 25.05 -41.91
N PRO A 29 35.26 24.86 -40.79
CA PRO A 29 35.20 23.57 -40.12
C PRO A 29 34.40 22.58 -40.98
N ARG A 30 34.98 21.39 -41.19
CA ARG A 30 34.29 20.32 -41.92
C ARG A 30 33.04 19.88 -41.14
N LEU A 31 31.92 19.74 -41.86
CA LEU A 31 30.58 19.39 -41.36
C LEU A 31 30.51 18.11 -40.49
N LEU A 32 31.55 17.27 -40.52
CA LEU A 32 31.71 16.08 -39.67
C LEU A 32 32.03 16.37 -38.19
N GLN A 33 32.34 17.61 -37.78
CA GLN A 33 32.56 17.95 -36.37
C GLN A 33 31.25 18.14 -35.55
N PHE A 34 30.08 18.15 -36.20
CA PHE A 34 28.80 18.36 -35.53
C PHE A 34 28.12 17.09 -34.99
N PHE A 35 28.59 15.90 -35.37
CA PHE A 35 28.02 14.65 -34.85
C PHE A 35 28.76 14.18 -33.59
N PRO A 36 28.06 14.00 -32.45
CA PRO A 36 28.69 13.48 -31.24
C PRO A 36 29.26 12.08 -31.49
N SER A 37 30.55 11.88 -31.22
CA SER A 37 31.19 10.58 -31.43
C SER A 37 30.56 9.49 -30.53
N PRO A 38 30.45 8.23 -31.01
CA PRO A 38 29.95 7.13 -30.18
C PRO A 38 30.73 6.99 -28.87
N LEU A 39 30.04 6.63 -27.79
CA LEU A 39 30.69 6.39 -26.50
C LEU A 39 31.67 5.22 -26.63
N ALA A 40 32.91 5.45 -26.20
CA ALA A 40 33.87 4.37 -26.06
C ALA A 40 33.30 3.30 -25.12
N LYS A 41 33.38 2.02 -25.50
CA LYS A 41 32.85 0.88 -24.72
C LYS A 41 33.46 0.78 -23.31
N SER A 42 34.66 1.33 -23.11
CA SER A 42 35.34 1.43 -21.83
C SER A 42 34.88 2.59 -20.95
N SER A 43 34.14 3.57 -21.49
CA SER A 43 33.72 4.79 -20.78
C SER A 43 32.76 4.46 -19.63
N THR A 44 32.86 5.24 -18.56
CA THR A 44 32.02 5.08 -17.35
C THR A 44 30.53 5.14 -17.70
N ARG A 45 30.12 6.10 -18.56
CA ARG A 45 28.73 6.24 -19.00
C ARG A 45 28.21 5.03 -19.76
N ALA A 46 28.99 4.49 -20.72
CA ALA A 46 28.57 3.29 -21.46
C ALA A 46 28.46 2.06 -20.55
N LYS A 47 29.37 1.91 -19.57
CA LYS A 47 29.28 0.86 -18.55
C LYS A 47 28.02 0.99 -17.69
N SER A 48 27.78 2.15 -17.09
CA SER A 48 26.58 2.38 -16.27
C SER A 48 25.26 2.11 -17.02
N ILE A 49 25.20 2.45 -18.31
CA ILE A 49 24.04 2.12 -19.15
C ILE A 49 23.97 0.60 -19.40
N THR A 50 25.10 -0.06 -19.70
CA THR A 50 25.16 -1.52 -19.89
C THR A 50 24.76 -2.30 -18.62
N ASP A 51 25.20 -1.85 -17.45
CA ASP A 51 24.88 -2.43 -16.15
C ASP A 51 23.40 -2.25 -15.83
N ALA A 52 22.84 -1.06 -16.11
CA ALA A 52 21.40 -0.78 -15.97
C ALA A 52 20.55 -1.63 -16.93
N LEU A 53 20.99 -1.84 -18.18
CA LEU A 53 20.33 -2.79 -19.10
C LEU A 53 20.39 -4.23 -18.57
N SER A 54 21.52 -4.65 -18.01
CA SER A 54 21.68 -5.99 -17.44
C SER A 54 20.75 -6.20 -16.24
N PHE A 55 20.66 -5.19 -15.35
CA PHE A 55 19.70 -5.18 -14.25
C PHE A 55 18.25 -5.21 -14.76
N PHE A 56 17.89 -4.41 -15.76
CA PHE A 56 16.55 -4.41 -16.36
C PHE A 56 16.18 -5.79 -16.94
N LEU A 57 17.08 -6.42 -17.71
CA LEU A 57 16.88 -7.76 -18.27
C LEU A 57 16.57 -8.78 -17.18
N CYS A 58 17.37 -8.83 -16.12
CA CYS A 58 17.21 -9.77 -15.02
C CYS A 58 15.98 -9.45 -14.15
N LYS A 59 15.84 -8.20 -13.67
CA LYS A 59 14.80 -7.81 -12.71
C LYS A 59 13.40 -7.82 -13.31
N SER A 60 13.28 -7.55 -14.62
CA SER A 60 12.01 -7.57 -15.35
C SER A 60 11.79 -8.86 -16.16
N ILE A 61 12.66 -9.88 -15.99
CA ILE A 61 12.61 -11.20 -16.66
C ILE A 61 12.39 -11.05 -18.18
N GLN A 62 13.15 -10.15 -18.81
CA GLN A 62 13.02 -9.85 -20.23
C GLN A 62 13.91 -10.77 -21.08
N PRO A 63 13.45 -11.22 -22.25
CA PRO A 63 14.27 -12.03 -23.14
C PRO A 63 15.42 -11.19 -23.70
N TYR A 64 16.61 -11.79 -23.83
CA TYR A 64 17.80 -11.12 -24.40
C TYR A 64 17.58 -10.55 -25.82
N SER A 65 16.54 -10.99 -26.54
CA SER A 65 16.15 -10.44 -27.84
C SER A 65 15.59 -9.01 -27.77
N ILE A 66 15.20 -8.49 -26.60
CA ILE A 66 14.67 -7.12 -26.48
C ILE A 66 15.71 -6.06 -26.90
N THR A 67 17.01 -6.34 -26.74
CA THR A 67 18.10 -5.46 -27.20
C THR A 67 18.16 -5.33 -28.73
N ALA A 68 17.55 -6.27 -29.46
CA ALA A 68 17.41 -6.23 -30.91
C ALA A 68 16.11 -5.55 -31.38
N ASN A 69 15.13 -5.31 -30.51
CA ASN A 69 13.83 -4.73 -30.85
C ASN A 69 13.98 -3.26 -31.30
N GLU A 70 13.28 -2.88 -32.38
CA GLU A 70 13.40 -1.56 -33.00
C GLU A 70 12.88 -0.42 -32.10
N GLY A 71 11.74 -0.61 -31.42
CA GLY A 71 11.21 0.39 -30.49
C GLY A 71 12.11 0.58 -29.26
N PHE A 72 12.72 -0.50 -28.76
CA PHE A 72 13.69 -0.43 -27.65
C PHE A 72 14.99 0.27 -28.06
N LYS A 73 15.47 0.02 -29.29
CA LYS A 73 16.61 0.75 -29.87
C LYS A 73 16.32 2.24 -30.00
N TYR A 74 15.17 2.60 -30.57
CA TYR A 74 14.73 4.00 -30.72
C TYR A 74 14.65 4.72 -29.38
N LEU A 75 14.10 4.07 -28.34
CA LEU A 75 14.08 4.63 -26.98
C LEU A 75 15.49 4.94 -26.46
N LEU A 76 16.44 4.00 -26.60
CA LEU A 76 17.81 4.22 -26.15
C LEU A 76 18.57 5.25 -27.01
N GLU A 77 18.25 5.34 -28.31
CA GLU A 77 18.79 6.36 -29.20
C GLU A 77 18.30 7.77 -28.80
N VAL A 78 17.04 7.91 -28.39
CA VAL A 78 16.51 9.19 -27.85
C VAL A 78 17.17 9.55 -26.50
N LEU A 79 17.44 8.57 -25.65
CA LEU A 79 18.01 8.80 -24.30
C LEU A 79 19.53 9.02 -24.30
N GLU A 80 20.29 8.35 -25.16
CA GLU A 80 21.73 8.52 -25.35
C GLU A 80 22.14 8.07 -26.77
N PRO A 81 22.05 8.96 -27.79
CA PRO A 81 22.31 8.59 -29.20
C PRO A 81 23.70 8.02 -29.47
N ARG A 82 24.66 8.28 -28.57
CA ARG A 82 26.04 7.80 -28.68
C ARG A 82 26.25 6.39 -28.13
N TYR A 83 25.27 5.80 -27.43
CA TYR A 83 25.41 4.50 -26.80
C TYR A 83 25.16 3.36 -27.80
N SER A 84 26.15 2.48 -27.94
CA SER A 84 26.02 1.28 -28.77
C SER A 84 25.63 0.09 -27.89
N ILE A 85 24.40 -0.39 -28.07
CA ILE A 85 23.84 -1.52 -27.33
C ILE A 85 24.67 -2.79 -27.62
N PRO A 86 25.17 -3.53 -26.60
CA PRO A 86 25.85 -4.79 -26.80
C PRO A 86 24.96 -5.86 -27.45
N ASP A 87 25.56 -6.79 -28.20
CA ASP A 87 24.82 -7.94 -28.73
C ASP A 87 24.24 -8.81 -27.60
N ARG A 88 23.11 -9.46 -27.86
CA ARG A 88 22.44 -10.37 -26.91
C ARG A 88 23.38 -11.42 -26.29
N LYS A 89 24.38 -11.90 -27.03
CA LYS A 89 25.40 -12.84 -26.53
C LYS A 89 26.30 -12.24 -25.45
N VAL A 90 26.56 -10.94 -25.51
CA VAL A 90 27.35 -10.26 -24.46
C VAL A 90 26.58 -10.27 -23.13
N PHE A 91 25.26 -10.15 -23.18
CA PHE A 91 24.41 -10.29 -22.01
C PHE A 91 24.36 -11.73 -21.49
N SER A 92 24.06 -12.71 -22.35
CA SER A 92 23.93 -14.12 -21.94
C SER A 92 25.25 -14.75 -21.49
N ASP A 93 26.36 -14.46 -22.18
CA ASP A 93 27.61 -15.21 -22.03
C ASP A 93 28.59 -14.53 -21.06
N LYS A 94 28.34 -13.27 -20.67
CA LYS A 94 29.24 -12.48 -19.81
C LYS A 94 28.55 -11.65 -18.74
N LEU A 95 27.67 -10.72 -19.12
CA LEU A 95 27.17 -9.71 -18.18
C LEU A 95 26.21 -10.29 -17.15
N VAL A 96 25.25 -11.12 -17.57
CA VAL A 96 24.31 -11.77 -16.64
C VAL A 96 25.00 -12.85 -15.78
N PRO A 97 25.91 -13.70 -16.30
CA PRO A 97 26.72 -14.58 -15.47
C PRO A 97 27.56 -13.81 -14.42
N ALA A 98 28.22 -12.71 -14.80
CA ALA A 98 28.99 -11.90 -13.85
C ALA A 98 28.09 -11.22 -12.79
N LEU A 99 26.90 -10.77 -13.18
CA LEU A 99 25.91 -10.24 -12.24
C LEU A 99 25.37 -11.33 -11.30
N TYR A 100 25.17 -12.55 -11.79
CA TYR A 100 24.77 -13.69 -10.96
C TYR A 100 25.84 -14.02 -9.91
N GLU A 101 27.11 -14.15 -10.30
CA GLU A 101 28.19 -14.44 -9.34
C GLU A 101 28.32 -13.32 -8.29
N LYS A 102 28.20 -12.05 -8.69
CA LYS A 102 28.16 -10.94 -7.74
C LYS A 102 27.00 -11.08 -6.75
N VAL A 103 25.77 -11.25 -7.23
CA VAL A 103 24.58 -11.36 -6.37
C VAL A 103 24.64 -12.62 -5.49
N LYS A 104 25.23 -13.72 -5.99
CA LYS A 104 25.50 -14.93 -5.22
C LYS A 104 26.44 -14.65 -4.06
N MET A 105 27.53 -13.91 -4.29
CA MET A 105 28.43 -13.48 -3.22
C MET A 105 27.72 -12.57 -2.20
N ASP A 106 26.95 -11.59 -2.67
CA ASP A 106 26.19 -10.68 -1.79
C ASP A 106 25.18 -11.46 -0.90
N VAL A 107 24.52 -12.48 -1.44
CA VAL A 107 23.60 -13.37 -0.70
C VAL A 107 24.33 -14.29 0.28
N VAL A 108 25.49 -14.85 -0.09
CA VAL A 108 26.30 -15.69 0.80
C VAL A 108 26.87 -14.88 1.96
N ASP A 109 27.36 -13.66 1.72
CA ASP A 109 27.78 -12.73 2.77
C ASP A 109 26.63 -12.41 3.72
N SER A 110 25.44 -12.09 3.18
CA SER A 110 24.26 -11.80 3.99
C SER A 110 23.79 -12.99 4.84
N MET A 111 23.82 -14.21 4.30
CA MET A 111 23.54 -15.43 5.07
C MET A 111 24.64 -15.78 6.08
N SER A 112 25.89 -15.36 5.86
CA SER A 112 26.99 -15.65 6.79
C SER A 112 26.76 -15.03 8.17
N ARG A 113 26.12 -13.85 8.22
CA ARG A 113 25.70 -13.15 9.45
C ARG A 113 24.50 -13.80 10.15
N ALA A 114 23.69 -14.59 9.44
CA ALA A 114 22.51 -15.22 10.03
C ALA A 114 22.91 -16.29 11.06
N GLN A 115 22.27 -16.28 12.23
CA GLN A 115 22.46 -17.32 13.26
C GLN A 115 21.81 -18.66 12.87
N ARG A 116 20.67 -18.59 12.16
CA ARG A 116 19.94 -19.74 11.63
C ARG A 116 19.33 -19.40 10.28
N VAL A 117 19.18 -20.42 9.44
CA VAL A 117 18.53 -20.34 8.13
C VAL A 117 17.39 -21.36 8.10
N SER A 118 16.30 -21.05 7.41
CA SER A 118 15.31 -22.06 7.00
C SER A 118 15.24 -22.11 5.48
N ILE A 119 14.85 -23.26 4.92
CA ILE A 119 14.86 -23.52 3.49
C ILE A 119 13.49 -24.02 3.06
N THR A 120 12.89 -23.37 2.08
CA THR A 120 11.71 -23.89 1.37
C THR A 120 12.14 -24.49 0.04
N VAL A 121 11.60 -25.67 -0.28
CA VAL A 121 11.85 -26.39 -1.53
C VAL A 121 10.52 -26.59 -2.25
N ASP A 122 10.41 -26.03 -3.46
CA ASP A 122 9.27 -26.22 -4.34
C ASP A 122 9.65 -27.05 -5.57
N GLY A 123 8.77 -27.99 -5.94
CA GLY A 123 8.97 -28.90 -7.06
C GLY A 123 7.85 -28.73 -8.08
N TRP A 124 8.18 -28.16 -9.24
CA TRP A 124 7.19 -27.78 -10.24
C TRP A 124 7.55 -28.32 -11.63
N THR A 125 6.57 -28.32 -12.52
CA THR A 125 6.74 -28.73 -13.92
C THR A 125 6.30 -27.57 -14.81
N SER A 126 7.16 -27.20 -15.75
CA SER A 126 6.91 -26.10 -16.69
C SER A 126 5.86 -26.47 -17.74
N CYS A 127 5.35 -25.47 -18.46
CA CYS A 127 4.52 -25.71 -19.64
C CYS A 127 5.26 -26.42 -20.79
N ALA A 128 6.60 -26.40 -20.79
CA ALA A 128 7.45 -27.19 -21.70
C ALA A 128 7.65 -28.64 -21.22
N THR A 129 6.98 -29.07 -20.14
CA THR A 129 7.08 -30.40 -19.49
C THR A 129 8.40 -30.70 -18.78
N ASP A 130 9.41 -29.83 -18.84
CA ASP A 130 10.60 -29.90 -17.99
C ASP A 130 10.22 -29.73 -16.51
N SER A 131 10.77 -30.57 -15.64
CA SER A 131 10.62 -30.43 -14.18
C SER A 131 11.77 -29.65 -13.56
N TYR A 132 11.43 -28.86 -12.54
CA TYR A 132 12.33 -27.97 -11.84
C TYR A 132 12.20 -28.15 -10.33
N ILE A 133 13.33 -28.04 -9.63
CA ILE A 133 13.39 -27.86 -8.18
C ILE A 133 13.91 -26.46 -7.90
N THR A 134 13.12 -25.67 -7.17
CA THR A 134 13.50 -24.34 -6.68
C THR A 134 13.78 -24.41 -5.18
N VAL A 135 14.90 -23.85 -4.75
CA VAL A 135 15.32 -23.79 -3.35
C VAL A 135 15.51 -22.34 -2.93
N THR A 136 14.84 -21.95 -1.84
CA THR A 136 14.83 -20.58 -1.30
C THR A 136 15.24 -20.63 0.16
N ALA A 137 16.19 -19.78 0.55
CA ALA A 137 16.59 -19.60 1.95
C ALA A 137 15.86 -18.40 2.57
N HIS A 138 15.52 -18.53 3.86
CA HIS A 138 14.86 -17.50 4.66
C HIS A 138 15.56 -17.37 6.01
N TYR A 139 15.82 -16.15 6.46
CA TYR A 139 16.46 -15.87 7.74
C TYR A 139 16.05 -14.47 8.23
N VAL A 140 16.23 -14.22 9.53
CA VAL A 140 15.95 -12.93 10.16
C VAL A 140 17.27 -12.23 10.43
N THR A 141 17.38 -10.94 10.10
CA THR A 141 18.58 -10.12 10.38
C THR A 141 18.59 -9.61 11.83
N GLU A 142 19.66 -8.95 12.24
CA GLU A 142 19.78 -8.36 13.59
C GLU A 142 18.75 -7.22 13.80
N GLU A 143 18.32 -6.57 12.72
CA GLU A 143 17.27 -5.55 12.66
C GLU A 143 15.84 -6.13 12.74
N TRP A 144 15.70 -7.46 12.83
CA TRP A 144 14.43 -8.21 12.80
C TRP A 144 13.70 -8.25 11.46
N ASP A 145 14.39 -7.95 10.35
CA ASP A 145 13.83 -8.08 9.00
C ASP A 145 13.94 -9.51 8.48
N LEU A 146 12.84 -10.04 7.93
CA LEU A 146 12.81 -11.34 7.26
C LEU A 146 13.36 -11.21 5.83
N GLN A 147 14.51 -11.83 5.58
CA GLN A 147 15.09 -11.97 4.24
C GLN A 147 14.63 -13.27 3.59
N SER A 148 14.38 -13.22 2.29
CA SER A 148 14.03 -14.38 1.45
C SER A 148 14.81 -14.31 0.14
N HIS A 149 15.60 -15.35 -0.14
CA HIS A 149 16.46 -15.42 -1.31
C HIS A 149 16.28 -16.76 -2.04
N VAL A 150 15.79 -16.70 -3.28
CA VAL A 150 15.80 -17.86 -4.18
C VAL A 150 17.26 -18.15 -4.52
N LEU A 151 17.81 -19.22 -3.92
CA LEU A 151 19.20 -19.61 -4.12
C LEU A 151 19.38 -20.13 -5.55
N GLN A 152 18.49 -21.03 -5.97
CA GLN A 152 18.57 -21.63 -7.29
C GLN A 152 17.28 -22.32 -7.73
N THR A 153 17.08 -22.35 -9.04
CA THR A 153 16.10 -23.18 -9.74
C THR A 153 16.86 -24.08 -10.69
N ARG A 154 16.79 -25.40 -10.49
CA ARG A 154 17.51 -26.40 -11.31
C ARG A 154 16.53 -27.27 -12.09
N VAL A 155 16.81 -27.52 -13.36
CA VAL A 155 16.16 -28.60 -14.12
C VAL A 155 16.49 -29.92 -13.43
N PHE A 156 15.48 -30.75 -13.16
CA PHE A 156 15.64 -32.04 -12.50
C PHE A 156 15.45 -33.17 -13.51
N ASN A 157 16.53 -33.49 -14.25
CA ASN A 157 16.52 -34.53 -15.29
C ASN A 157 16.60 -35.96 -14.76
N ALA A 158 16.75 -36.15 -13.45
CA ALA A 158 16.81 -37.46 -12.81
C ALA A 158 15.41 -37.99 -12.49
N SER A 159 15.29 -39.29 -12.22
CA SER A 159 14.06 -39.82 -11.62
C SER A 159 13.79 -39.15 -10.26
N HIS A 160 12.57 -38.69 -10.04
CA HIS A 160 12.13 -37.97 -8.82
C HIS A 160 12.03 -38.91 -7.60
N THR A 161 13.03 -39.74 -7.35
CA THR A 161 13.12 -40.54 -6.12
C THR A 161 13.51 -39.65 -4.94
N GLY A 162 13.06 -40.01 -3.73
CA GLY A 162 13.43 -39.27 -2.52
C GLY A 162 14.94 -39.24 -2.27
N ALA A 163 15.67 -40.30 -2.66
CA ALA A 163 17.13 -40.36 -2.55
C ALA A 163 17.83 -39.33 -3.47
N ASN A 164 17.41 -39.20 -4.73
CA ASN A 164 17.99 -38.22 -5.65
C ASN A 164 17.71 -36.78 -5.20
N LEU A 165 16.52 -36.54 -4.63
CA LEU A 165 16.13 -35.25 -4.07
C LEU A 165 16.90 -34.93 -2.78
N ALA A 166 17.07 -35.89 -1.86
CA ALA A 166 17.90 -35.73 -0.66
C ALA A 166 19.36 -35.36 -1.02
N ALA A 167 19.95 -36.08 -1.98
CA ALA A 167 21.30 -35.78 -2.47
C ALA A 167 21.39 -34.39 -3.12
N LEU A 168 20.35 -33.95 -3.85
CA LEU A 168 20.26 -32.58 -4.35
C LEU A 168 20.25 -31.57 -3.19
N LEU A 169 19.42 -31.76 -2.16
CA LEU A 169 19.34 -30.84 -1.01
C LEU A 169 20.67 -30.75 -0.27
N GLN A 170 21.33 -31.88 0.01
CA GLN A 170 22.66 -31.91 0.63
C GLN A 170 23.73 -31.21 -0.23
N ASN A 171 23.63 -31.28 -1.56
CA ASN A 171 24.51 -30.51 -2.45
C ASN A 171 24.22 -29.00 -2.36
N VAL A 172 22.94 -28.58 -2.25
CA VAL A 172 22.59 -27.15 -2.07
C VAL A 172 23.14 -26.61 -0.74
N LEU A 173 22.94 -27.36 0.35
CA LEU A 173 23.41 -26.99 1.69
C LEU A 173 24.94 -26.79 1.75
N ARG A 174 25.69 -27.61 1.01
CA ARG A 174 27.15 -27.49 0.89
C ARG A 174 27.57 -26.35 -0.05
N GLU A 175 26.88 -26.16 -1.17
CA GLU A 175 27.24 -25.09 -2.14
C GLU A 175 26.99 -23.68 -1.59
N TRP A 176 25.99 -23.51 -0.73
CA TRP A 176 25.59 -22.21 -0.18
C TRP A 176 26.05 -21.97 1.26
N ASN A 177 26.89 -22.86 1.81
CA ASN A 177 27.41 -22.79 3.19
C ASN A 177 26.30 -22.64 4.25
N ILE A 178 25.31 -23.54 4.21
CA ILE A 178 24.15 -23.54 5.13
C ILE A 178 24.21 -24.72 6.13
N THR A 179 25.12 -25.68 5.93
CA THR A 179 25.18 -26.93 6.72
C THR A 179 25.41 -26.69 8.21
N ASP A 180 26.18 -25.65 8.57
CA ASP A 180 26.49 -25.21 9.93
C ASP A 180 25.41 -24.29 10.55
N LYS A 181 24.46 -23.79 9.74
CA LYS A 181 23.41 -22.83 10.16
C LYS A 181 22.18 -23.49 10.79
N ASN A 182 22.28 -24.75 11.20
CA ASN A 182 21.21 -25.59 11.76
C ASN A 182 19.86 -25.43 11.02
N PRO A 183 19.79 -25.82 9.73
CA PRO A 183 18.68 -25.48 8.87
C PRO A 183 17.36 -26.14 9.27
N ALA A 184 16.26 -25.41 9.17
CA ALA A 184 14.91 -25.98 9.12
C ALA A 184 14.49 -26.18 7.65
N LEU A 185 13.81 -27.28 7.33
CA LEU A 185 13.39 -27.61 5.97
C LEU A 185 11.87 -27.53 5.82
N VAL A 186 11.40 -26.94 4.73
CA VAL A 186 9.99 -26.91 4.33
C VAL A 186 9.84 -27.48 2.92
N THR A 187 8.96 -28.47 2.74
CA THR A 187 8.66 -29.06 1.42
C THR A 187 7.16 -29.19 1.21
N ASP A 188 6.72 -29.51 -0.01
CA ASP A 188 5.36 -29.99 -0.24
C ASP A 188 5.09 -31.37 0.43
N ASN A 189 3.89 -31.92 0.20
CA ASN A 189 3.47 -33.22 0.73
C ASN A 189 3.70 -34.39 -0.26
N ALA A 190 4.40 -34.21 -1.37
CA ALA A 190 4.69 -35.31 -2.29
C ALA A 190 5.52 -36.37 -1.55
N ARG A 191 5.15 -37.65 -1.68
CA ARG A 191 5.82 -38.78 -0.98
C ARG A 191 7.34 -38.72 -1.16
N ASN A 192 7.77 -38.35 -2.35
CA ASN A 192 9.14 -38.23 -2.81
C ASN A 192 9.88 -37.14 -2.01
N MET A 193 9.24 -36.00 -1.79
CA MET A 193 9.76 -34.86 -1.02
C MET A 193 9.76 -35.15 0.49
N VAL A 194 8.78 -35.91 0.99
CA VAL A 194 8.77 -36.40 2.39
C VAL A 194 9.96 -37.33 2.66
N VAL A 195 10.20 -38.31 1.77
CA VAL A 195 11.39 -39.17 1.86
C VAL A 195 12.69 -38.36 1.67
N ALA A 196 12.68 -37.33 0.81
CA ALA A 196 13.83 -36.47 0.61
C ALA A 196 14.20 -35.64 1.85
N GLY A 197 13.20 -35.10 2.56
CA GLY A 197 13.42 -34.33 3.78
C GLY A 197 14.02 -35.18 4.91
N ALA A 198 13.46 -36.38 5.14
CA ALA A 198 14.03 -37.34 6.07
C ALA A 198 15.43 -37.82 5.67
N GLY A 199 15.68 -38.02 4.37
CA GLY A 199 16.99 -38.44 3.84
C GLY A 199 18.05 -37.33 3.73
N ALA A 200 17.65 -36.06 3.85
CA ALA A 200 18.57 -34.93 3.76
C ALA A 200 19.31 -34.66 5.09
N ASP A 201 18.86 -35.26 6.19
CA ASP A 201 19.33 -35.03 7.57
C ASP A 201 19.15 -33.58 8.05
N VAL A 202 17.97 -33.01 7.76
CA VAL A 202 17.61 -31.62 8.10
C VAL A 202 16.39 -31.61 9.02
N THR A 203 16.57 -31.12 10.25
CA THR A 203 15.55 -31.14 11.30
C THR A 203 15.39 -29.74 11.92
N PRO A 204 14.16 -29.21 12.06
CA PRO A 204 12.88 -29.83 11.75
C PRO A 204 12.54 -29.83 10.25
N HIS A 205 11.89 -30.91 9.79
CA HIS A 205 11.23 -30.96 8.49
C HIS A 205 9.74 -30.67 8.66
N VAL A 206 9.28 -29.53 8.13
CA VAL A 206 7.89 -29.06 8.20
C VAL A 206 7.23 -29.23 6.84
N ARG A 207 6.12 -29.97 6.78
CA ARG A 207 5.35 -30.13 5.54
C ARG A 207 4.50 -28.87 5.27
N CYS A 208 4.44 -28.43 4.02
CA CYS A 208 3.72 -27.21 3.61
C CYS A 208 2.22 -27.31 3.94
N VAL A 209 1.78 -26.46 4.88
CA VAL A 209 0.40 -26.42 5.37
C VAL A 209 -0.58 -25.92 4.31
N ALA A 210 -0.21 -24.95 3.47
CA ALA A 210 -1.05 -24.51 2.35
C ALA A 210 -1.29 -25.64 1.35
N HIS A 211 -0.28 -26.48 1.09
CA HIS A 211 -0.44 -27.68 0.27
C HIS A 211 -1.33 -28.74 0.97
N THR A 212 -1.20 -28.91 2.29
CA THR A 212 -2.08 -29.81 3.07
C THR A 212 -3.54 -29.36 3.02
N LEU A 213 -3.81 -28.06 3.22
CA LEU A 213 -5.14 -27.46 3.08
C LEU A 213 -5.70 -27.69 1.67
N ASN A 214 -4.89 -27.46 0.62
CA ASN A 214 -5.26 -27.73 -0.76
C ASN A 214 -5.67 -29.20 -0.98
N LEU A 215 -4.93 -30.17 -0.45
CA LEU A 215 -5.26 -31.59 -0.60
C LEU A 215 -6.59 -31.95 0.09
N ALA A 216 -6.79 -31.48 1.33
CA ALA A 216 -8.01 -31.72 2.09
C ALA A 216 -9.23 -31.05 1.42
N SER A 217 -9.10 -29.80 0.98
CA SER A 217 -10.12 -29.08 0.18
C SER A 217 -10.45 -29.81 -1.12
N GLN A 218 -9.45 -30.27 -1.86
CA GLN A 218 -9.68 -31.02 -3.09
C GLN A 218 -10.42 -32.35 -2.83
N LYS A 219 -10.14 -33.06 -1.74
CA LYS A 219 -10.86 -34.29 -1.37
C LYS A 219 -12.33 -34.03 -1.03
N ALA A 220 -12.65 -32.91 -0.40
CA ALA A 220 -14.03 -32.51 -0.12
C ALA A 220 -14.78 -32.10 -1.42
N LEU A 221 -14.16 -31.29 -2.29
CA LEU A 221 -14.80 -30.84 -3.54
C LEU A 221 -14.92 -31.94 -4.61
N LYS A 222 -14.05 -32.96 -4.59
CA LYS A 222 -14.09 -34.13 -5.49
C LYS A 222 -15.14 -35.19 -5.12
N MET A 223 -16.02 -34.90 -4.15
CA MET A 223 -17.20 -35.73 -3.89
C MET A 223 -18.18 -35.64 -5.06
N ASP A 224 -18.75 -36.76 -5.50
CA ASP A 224 -19.51 -36.88 -6.75
C ASP A 224 -20.59 -35.79 -6.91
N ARG A 225 -21.47 -35.65 -5.91
CA ARG A 225 -22.54 -34.64 -5.87
C ARG A 225 -22.02 -33.19 -5.96
N VAL A 226 -20.84 -32.91 -5.39
CA VAL A 226 -20.20 -31.58 -5.43
C VAL A 226 -19.53 -31.35 -6.79
N SER A 227 -18.90 -32.38 -7.35
CA SER A 227 -18.29 -32.35 -8.68
C SER A 227 -19.34 -32.19 -9.79
N GLU A 228 -20.48 -32.86 -9.68
CA GLU A 228 -21.66 -32.63 -10.53
C GLU A 228 -22.12 -31.18 -10.49
N LEU A 229 -22.28 -30.61 -9.29
CA LEU A 229 -22.67 -29.22 -9.08
C LEU A 229 -21.69 -28.24 -9.74
N LEU A 230 -20.38 -28.44 -9.52
CA LEU A 230 -19.33 -27.64 -10.17
C LEU A 230 -19.38 -27.75 -11.69
N VAL A 231 -19.67 -28.93 -12.25
CA VAL A 231 -19.88 -29.11 -13.70
C VAL A 231 -21.12 -28.39 -14.20
N LYS A 232 -22.24 -28.38 -13.44
CA LYS A 232 -23.44 -27.60 -13.79
C LYS A 232 -23.13 -26.10 -13.85
N VAL A 233 -22.53 -25.56 -12.79
CA VAL A 233 -22.16 -24.14 -12.71
C VAL A 233 -21.21 -23.76 -13.84
N ARG A 234 -20.16 -24.56 -14.08
CA ARG A 234 -19.19 -24.33 -15.17
C ARG A 234 -19.83 -24.29 -16.56
N LYS A 235 -20.85 -25.12 -16.82
CA LYS A 235 -21.62 -25.07 -18.09
C LYS A 235 -22.36 -23.74 -18.25
N VAL A 236 -23.00 -23.22 -17.20
CA VAL A 236 -23.66 -21.91 -17.23
C VAL A 236 -22.64 -20.78 -17.43
N VAL A 237 -21.54 -20.79 -16.66
CA VAL A 237 -20.43 -19.83 -16.82
C VAL A 237 -19.88 -19.83 -18.24
N THR A 238 -19.66 -21.02 -18.83
CA THR A 238 -19.16 -21.19 -20.20
C THR A 238 -20.13 -20.61 -21.23
N TYR A 239 -21.45 -20.77 -21.03
CA TYR A 239 -22.46 -20.23 -21.93
C TYR A 239 -22.41 -18.69 -22.01
N PHE A 240 -22.37 -18.01 -20.87
CA PHE A 240 -22.28 -16.55 -20.81
C PHE A 240 -20.92 -16.02 -21.31
N HIS A 241 -19.83 -16.78 -21.20
CA HIS A 241 -18.55 -16.40 -21.82
C HIS A 241 -18.53 -16.56 -23.35
N LYS A 242 -19.20 -17.58 -23.90
CA LYS A 242 -19.18 -17.89 -25.34
C LYS A 242 -20.21 -17.11 -26.16
N SER A 243 -21.25 -16.56 -25.53
CA SER A 243 -22.33 -15.84 -26.21
C SER A 243 -22.30 -14.34 -25.86
N PRO A 244 -21.81 -13.46 -26.76
CA PRO A 244 -21.83 -12.02 -26.55
C PRO A 244 -23.23 -11.47 -26.26
N GLN A 245 -24.26 -12.03 -26.92
CA GLN A 245 -25.65 -11.66 -26.68
C GLN A 245 -26.12 -12.04 -25.27
N ALA A 246 -25.71 -13.20 -24.75
CA ALA A 246 -26.07 -13.60 -23.39
C ALA A 246 -25.30 -12.77 -22.34
N ALA A 247 -24.02 -12.48 -22.59
CA ALA A 247 -23.23 -11.58 -21.75
C ALA A 247 -23.86 -10.18 -21.68
N GLU A 248 -24.31 -9.64 -22.81
CA GLU A 248 -24.95 -8.32 -22.88
C GLU A 248 -26.30 -8.30 -22.15
N VAL A 249 -27.15 -9.31 -22.33
CA VAL A 249 -28.43 -9.42 -21.60
C VAL A 249 -28.20 -9.59 -20.09
N LEU A 250 -27.16 -10.33 -19.68
CA LEU A 250 -26.75 -10.39 -18.27
C LEU A 250 -26.31 -9.01 -17.76
N ARG A 251 -25.53 -8.27 -18.57
CA ARG A 251 -25.05 -6.90 -18.27
C ARG A 251 -26.21 -5.91 -18.09
N GLU A 252 -27.21 -5.95 -18.98
CA GLU A 252 -28.45 -5.16 -18.88
C GLU A 252 -29.19 -5.48 -17.57
N ILE A 253 -29.39 -6.76 -17.26
CA ILE A 253 -30.16 -7.20 -16.09
C ILE A 253 -29.42 -6.94 -14.79
N GLN A 254 -28.09 -7.07 -14.75
CA GLN A 254 -27.26 -6.62 -13.62
C GLN A 254 -27.52 -5.14 -13.31
N SER A 255 -27.52 -4.29 -14.35
CA SER A 255 -27.82 -2.86 -14.21
C SER A 255 -29.24 -2.59 -13.72
N GLN A 256 -30.23 -3.34 -14.20
CA GLN A 256 -31.64 -3.22 -13.78
C GLN A 256 -31.89 -3.66 -12.33
N LEU A 257 -31.12 -4.64 -11.84
CA LEU A 257 -31.18 -5.13 -10.46
C LEU A 257 -30.24 -4.39 -9.51
N HIS A 258 -29.54 -3.35 -9.98
CA HIS A 258 -28.49 -2.62 -9.27
C HIS A 258 -27.37 -3.52 -8.70
N LEU A 259 -27.12 -4.66 -9.36
CA LEU A 259 -26.03 -5.57 -9.02
C LEU A 259 -24.71 -5.10 -9.66
N PRO A 260 -23.56 -5.35 -9.02
CA PRO A 260 -22.25 -5.07 -9.62
C PRO A 260 -22.12 -5.74 -10.98
N ASN A 261 -21.58 -4.99 -11.96
CA ASN A 261 -21.46 -5.43 -13.34
C ASN A 261 -20.26 -6.38 -13.53
N HIS A 262 -20.33 -7.54 -12.89
CA HIS A 262 -19.25 -8.51 -12.87
C HIS A 262 -19.44 -9.57 -13.95
N LYS A 263 -18.36 -9.85 -14.68
CA LYS A 263 -18.27 -11.08 -15.48
C LYS A 263 -18.22 -12.28 -14.52
N LEU A 264 -18.80 -13.39 -14.96
CA LEU A 264 -18.67 -14.66 -14.25
C LEU A 264 -17.21 -15.11 -14.23
N ILE A 265 -16.83 -15.94 -13.26
CA ILE A 265 -15.47 -16.49 -13.14
C ILE A 265 -15.53 -17.96 -13.57
N HIS A 266 -14.60 -18.38 -14.44
CA HIS A 266 -14.41 -19.79 -14.76
C HIS A 266 -13.33 -20.38 -13.84
N ASP A 267 -13.58 -21.54 -13.26
CA ASP A 267 -12.60 -22.19 -12.39
C ASP A 267 -11.45 -22.85 -13.16
N VAL A 268 -10.32 -22.99 -12.48
CA VAL A 268 -9.21 -23.85 -12.84
C VAL A 268 -9.39 -25.12 -12.02
N CYS A 269 -9.92 -26.19 -12.62
CA CYS A 269 -10.34 -27.41 -11.90
C CYS A 269 -9.25 -28.12 -11.08
N THR A 270 -7.96 -27.79 -11.29
CA THR A 270 -6.81 -28.26 -10.51
C THR A 270 -6.48 -27.39 -9.30
N ARG A 271 -7.12 -26.21 -9.13
CA ARG A 271 -6.92 -25.24 -8.05
C ARG A 271 -8.23 -24.95 -7.33
N TRP A 272 -8.42 -25.61 -6.20
CA TRP A 272 -9.68 -25.61 -5.42
C TRP A 272 -10.24 -24.21 -5.10
N ASN A 273 -9.37 -23.22 -4.78
CA ASN A 273 -9.76 -21.83 -4.53
C ASN A 273 -10.62 -21.26 -5.66
N SER A 274 -10.20 -21.49 -6.91
CA SER A 274 -10.91 -20.96 -8.10
C SER A 274 -12.27 -21.59 -8.34
N SER A 275 -12.50 -22.81 -7.85
CA SER A 275 -13.83 -23.43 -7.84
C SER A 275 -14.74 -22.75 -6.81
N VAL A 276 -14.20 -22.32 -5.66
CA VAL A 276 -14.93 -21.51 -4.68
C VAL A 276 -15.17 -20.08 -5.21
N ASP A 277 -14.19 -19.45 -5.85
CA ASP A 277 -14.35 -18.13 -6.50
C ASP A 277 -15.47 -18.14 -7.56
N MET A 278 -15.53 -19.21 -8.36
CA MET A 278 -16.60 -19.43 -9.34
C MET A 278 -17.97 -19.54 -8.64
N LEU A 279 -18.06 -20.29 -7.53
CA LEU A 279 -19.30 -20.42 -6.76
C LEU A 279 -19.71 -19.10 -6.10
N GLU A 280 -18.78 -18.36 -5.50
CA GLU A 280 -19.02 -17.04 -4.87
C GLU A 280 -19.54 -16.04 -5.90
N ARG A 281 -18.89 -15.91 -7.07
CA ARG A 281 -19.34 -15.03 -8.16
C ARG A 281 -20.68 -15.48 -8.74
N PHE A 282 -20.91 -16.79 -8.88
CA PHE A 282 -22.18 -17.32 -9.39
C PHE A 282 -23.33 -17.05 -8.41
N TRP A 283 -23.09 -17.17 -7.10
CA TRP A 283 -24.05 -16.88 -6.04
C TRP A 283 -24.38 -15.39 -5.95
N GLU A 284 -23.38 -14.50 -5.96
CA GLU A 284 -23.57 -13.04 -6.00
C GLU A 284 -24.47 -12.61 -7.18
N GLN A 285 -24.30 -13.25 -8.33
CA GLN A 285 -24.99 -12.92 -9.57
C GLN A 285 -26.27 -13.74 -9.80
N GLN A 286 -26.68 -14.58 -8.83
CA GLN A 286 -27.80 -15.51 -8.95
C GLN A 286 -29.13 -14.84 -9.38
N PRO A 287 -29.55 -13.67 -8.85
CA PRO A 287 -30.77 -13.01 -9.30
C PRO A 287 -30.71 -12.54 -10.76
N ALA A 288 -29.55 -12.00 -11.20
CA ALA A 288 -29.36 -11.57 -12.58
C ALA A 288 -29.27 -12.76 -13.54
N LEU A 289 -28.62 -13.85 -13.13
CA LEU A 289 -28.50 -15.08 -13.91
C LEU A 289 -29.85 -15.74 -14.14
N LEU A 290 -30.68 -15.86 -13.10
CA LEU A 290 -32.03 -16.42 -13.23
C LEU A 290 -32.88 -15.58 -14.19
N ASN A 291 -32.90 -14.26 -14.01
CA ASN A 291 -33.63 -13.35 -14.91
C ASN A 291 -33.08 -13.36 -16.35
N ALA A 292 -31.77 -13.44 -16.54
CA ALA A 292 -31.16 -13.59 -17.87
C ALA A 292 -31.56 -14.92 -18.52
N MET A 293 -31.53 -16.04 -17.78
CA MET A 293 -31.99 -17.33 -18.29
C MET A 293 -33.48 -17.32 -18.65
N LEU A 294 -34.30 -16.49 -17.99
CA LEU A 294 -35.71 -16.24 -18.34
C LEU A 294 -35.92 -15.33 -19.56
N SER A 295 -34.91 -14.58 -20.01
CA SER A 295 -35.03 -13.64 -21.13
C SER A 295 -35.23 -14.33 -22.48
N ARG A 296 -36.25 -13.89 -23.23
CA ARG A 296 -36.52 -14.33 -24.61
C ARG A 296 -35.43 -13.90 -25.61
N ARG A 297 -34.54 -12.97 -25.22
CA ARG A 297 -33.40 -12.53 -26.03
C ARG A 297 -32.28 -13.58 -26.10
N ILE A 298 -32.29 -14.58 -25.22
CA ILE A 298 -31.25 -15.61 -25.10
C ILE A 298 -31.75 -16.94 -25.69
N ARG A 299 -31.05 -17.48 -26.69
CA ARG A 299 -31.35 -18.82 -27.24
C ARG A 299 -30.88 -19.91 -26.27
N ARG A 300 -31.83 -20.52 -25.55
CA ARG A 300 -31.59 -21.75 -24.78
C ARG A 300 -31.37 -22.92 -25.74
N GLY A 301 -30.16 -23.47 -25.79
CA GLY A 301 -29.95 -24.82 -26.33
C GLY A 301 -30.51 -25.85 -25.35
N GLU A 302 -30.95 -27.01 -25.84
CA GLU A 302 -31.56 -28.08 -25.04
C GLU A 302 -30.70 -28.47 -23.82
N GLY A 303 -29.37 -28.51 -24.00
CA GLY A 303 -28.42 -28.80 -22.93
C GLY A 303 -28.34 -27.75 -21.80
N LEU A 304 -28.73 -26.49 -22.03
CA LEU A 304 -28.70 -25.46 -20.98
C LEU A 304 -29.94 -25.56 -20.07
N ALA A 305 -31.10 -25.91 -20.63
CA ALA A 305 -32.31 -26.17 -19.86
C ALA A 305 -32.19 -27.44 -19.00
N ALA A 306 -31.59 -28.51 -19.55
CA ALA A 306 -31.29 -29.74 -18.82
C ALA A 306 -30.15 -29.61 -17.78
N THR A 307 -29.39 -28.51 -17.80
CA THR A 307 -28.34 -28.20 -16.81
C THR A 307 -28.75 -27.03 -15.89
N ALA A 308 -30.06 -26.82 -15.67
CA ALA A 308 -30.51 -25.83 -14.71
C ALA A 308 -30.02 -26.19 -13.29
N VAL A 309 -29.41 -25.21 -12.62
CA VAL A 309 -29.07 -25.27 -11.19
C VAL A 309 -30.38 -25.11 -10.42
N ASN A 310 -30.81 -26.16 -9.70
CA ASN A 310 -32.09 -26.16 -8.99
C ASN A 310 -31.97 -25.54 -7.58
N GLU A 311 -33.06 -25.48 -6.81
CA GLU A 311 -33.02 -24.91 -5.45
C GLU A 311 -32.07 -25.65 -4.50
N ASP A 312 -32.02 -26.98 -4.56
CA ASP A 312 -31.13 -27.77 -3.71
C ASP A 312 -29.66 -27.56 -4.09
N ASP A 313 -29.36 -27.46 -5.38
CA ASP A 313 -28.05 -27.07 -5.89
C ASP A 313 -27.68 -25.66 -5.38
N MET A 314 -28.62 -24.69 -5.40
CA MET A 314 -28.40 -23.33 -4.90
C MET A 314 -28.13 -23.28 -3.39
N ARG A 315 -28.90 -24.02 -2.57
CA ARG A 315 -28.64 -24.16 -1.12
C ARG A 315 -27.29 -24.81 -0.86
N LEU A 316 -26.93 -25.82 -1.65
CA LEU A 316 -25.62 -26.48 -1.57
C LEU A 316 -24.46 -25.55 -1.95
N ILE A 317 -24.62 -24.68 -2.95
CA ILE A 317 -23.64 -23.63 -3.29
C ILE A 317 -23.38 -22.74 -2.07
N GLN A 318 -24.44 -22.23 -1.43
CA GLN A 318 -24.32 -21.33 -0.28
C GLN A 318 -23.58 -21.98 0.91
N GLU A 319 -23.93 -23.23 1.24
CA GLU A 319 -23.29 -23.94 2.35
C GLU A 319 -21.85 -24.41 2.01
N ILE A 320 -21.53 -24.71 0.75
CA ILE A 320 -20.14 -24.94 0.33
C ILE A 320 -19.30 -23.66 0.47
N ILE A 321 -19.81 -22.50 0.04
CA ILE A 321 -19.11 -21.21 0.19
C ILE A 321 -18.83 -20.94 1.68
N LYS A 322 -19.85 -21.09 2.53
CA LYS A 322 -19.76 -20.92 4.00
C LYS A 322 -18.77 -21.90 4.64
N LEU A 323 -18.75 -23.17 4.21
CA LEU A 323 -17.80 -24.17 4.71
C LEU A 323 -16.36 -23.85 4.30
N MET A 324 -16.15 -23.49 3.03
CA MET A 324 -14.80 -23.36 2.44
C MET A 324 -14.16 -21.99 2.62
N SER A 325 -14.94 -20.92 2.86
CA SER A 325 -14.43 -19.55 2.99
C SER A 325 -13.36 -19.38 4.09
N PRO A 326 -13.50 -19.96 5.31
CA PRO A 326 -12.43 -19.92 6.31
C PRO A 326 -11.15 -20.64 5.88
N VAL A 327 -11.25 -21.69 5.07
CA VAL A 327 -10.09 -22.41 4.52
C VAL A 327 -9.37 -21.55 3.47
N LYS A 328 -10.12 -20.75 2.70
CA LYS A 328 -9.59 -19.83 1.69
C LYS A 328 -8.77 -18.74 2.37
N VAL A 329 -9.33 -18.11 3.41
CA VAL A 329 -8.64 -17.13 4.27
C VAL A 329 -7.39 -17.74 4.92
N ALA A 330 -7.50 -18.92 5.52
CA ALA A 330 -6.36 -19.62 6.13
C ALA A 330 -5.24 -19.89 5.11
N THR A 331 -5.58 -20.28 3.88
CA THR A 331 -4.60 -20.55 2.82
C THR A 331 -3.90 -19.27 2.37
N THR A 332 -4.62 -18.15 2.24
CA THR A 332 -4.02 -16.85 1.91
C THR A 332 -3.05 -16.40 3.02
N LEU A 333 -3.46 -16.44 4.29
CA LEU A 333 -2.62 -16.04 5.43
C LEU A 333 -1.34 -16.88 5.54
N LEU A 334 -1.44 -18.19 5.27
CA LEU A 334 -0.30 -19.12 5.31
C LEU A 334 0.55 -19.10 4.04
N SER A 335 0.19 -18.30 3.03
CA SER A 335 0.97 -18.04 1.81
C SER A 335 1.61 -16.65 1.80
N GLU A 336 1.59 -15.94 2.93
CA GLU A 336 2.34 -14.68 3.14
C GLU A 336 3.85 -14.96 3.12
N GLU A 337 4.61 -14.17 2.35
CA GLU A 337 6.07 -14.33 2.18
C GLU A 337 6.88 -13.29 2.97
N LYS A 338 6.24 -12.22 3.47
CA LYS A 338 6.90 -11.07 4.11
C LYS A 338 6.97 -11.14 5.64
N SER A 339 6.34 -12.13 6.27
CA SER A 339 6.38 -12.30 7.71
C SER A 339 6.36 -13.78 8.11
N PRO A 340 6.88 -14.16 9.28
CA PRO A 340 6.83 -15.55 9.75
C PRO A 340 5.39 -16.05 9.91
N THR A 341 5.04 -17.11 9.18
CA THR A 341 3.69 -17.71 9.16
C THR A 341 3.54 -18.93 10.06
N ILE A 342 4.65 -19.55 10.51
CA ILE A 342 4.64 -20.80 11.29
C ILE A 342 3.87 -20.69 12.62
N SER A 343 3.91 -19.53 13.27
CA SER A 343 3.16 -19.22 14.50
C SER A 343 1.64 -19.17 14.31
N MET A 344 1.16 -19.02 13.06
CA MET A 344 -0.28 -19.00 12.76
C MET A 344 -0.86 -20.41 12.65
N ILE A 345 -0.03 -21.43 12.43
CA ILE A 345 -0.48 -22.78 12.04
C ILE A 345 -1.33 -23.42 13.13
N ALA A 346 -0.87 -23.47 14.39
CA ALA A 346 -1.64 -24.08 15.48
C ALA A 346 -2.96 -23.33 15.79
N PRO A 347 -2.99 -21.98 15.89
CA PRO A 347 -4.24 -21.21 15.98
C PRO A 347 -5.22 -21.48 14.82
N ILE A 348 -4.72 -21.60 13.58
CA ILE A 348 -5.53 -21.91 12.40
C ILE A 348 -6.05 -23.36 12.47
N GLN A 349 -5.21 -24.33 12.85
CA GLN A 349 -5.61 -25.73 13.03
C GLN A 349 -6.72 -25.86 14.06
N ALA A 350 -6.61 -25.23 15.23
CA ALA A 350 -7.65 -25.24 16.26
C ALA A 350 -8.97 -24.60 15.77
N LYS A 351 -8.89 -23.45 15.08
CA LYS A 351 -10.08 -22.81 14.48
C LYS A 351 -10.73 -23.68 13.41
N LEU A 352 -9.95 -24.30 12.53
CA LEU A 352 -10.46 -25.21 11.51
C LEU A 352 -11.02 -26.50 12.13
N HIS A 353 -10.43 -27.02 13.20
CA HIS A 353 -10.95 -28.18 13.94
C HIS A 353 -12.36 -27.92 14.47
N LYS A 354 -12.57 -26.74 15.06
CA LYS A 354 -13.88 -26.29 15.52
C LYS A 354 -14.86 -26.00 14.38
N HIS A 355 -14.42 -25.39 13.28
CA HIS A 355 -15.29 -25.09 12.12
C HIS A 355 -15.73 -26.35 11.36
N PHE A 356 -14.87 -27.36 11.31
CA PHE A 356 -15.12 -28.64 10.64
C PHE A 356 -15.73 -29.72 11.54
N SER A 357 -16.09 -29.42 12.80
CA SER A 357 -16.83 -30.36 13.65
C SER A 357 -18.22 -30.66 13.05
N GLU A 358 -18.71 -31.87 13.24
CA GLU A 358 -20.03 -32.28 12.77
C GLU A 358 -21.11 -31.55 13.58
N ASP A 359 -22.11 -31.02 12.88
CA ASP A 359 -23.29 -30.41 13.47
C ASP A 359 -24.51 -31.22 13.02
N ASN A 360 -25.43 -31.53 13.94
CA ASN A 360 -26.67 -32.26 13.63
C ASN A 360 -27.61 -31.49 12.69
N THR A 361 -27.34 -30.19 12.46
CA THR A 361 -28.04 -29.34 11.49
C THR A 361 -27.37 -29.28 10.12
N ASP A 362 -26.19 -29.88 9.93
CA ASP A 362 -25.52 -29.96 8.63
C ASP A 362 -26.37 -30.75 7.62
N MET A 363 -26.36 -30.33 6.35
CA MET A 363 -26.83 -31.20 5.27
C MET A 363 -25.93 -32.45 5.20
N PRO A 364 -26.45 -33.66 4.89
CA PRO A 364 -25.65 -34.89 4.88
C PRO A 364 -24.38 -34.82 4.02
N ILE A 365 -24.44 -34.10 2.90
CA ILE A 365 -23.29 -33.85 2.02
C ILE A 365 -22.24 -32.92 2.64
N ILE A 366 -22.66 -31.94 3.46
CA ILE A 366 -21.78 -31.02 4.18
C ILE A 366 -21.11 -31.74 5.38
N ALA A 367 -21.85 -32.58 6.10
CA ALA A 367 -21.29 -33.44 7.15
C ALA A 367 -20.21 -34.40 6.58
N GLU A 368 -20.48 -35.02 5.43
CA GLU A 368 -19.50 -35.88 4.73
C GLU A 368 -18.30 -35.07 4.19
N MET A 369 -18.51 -33.88 3.63
CA MET A 369 -17.41 -32.97 3.24
C MET A 369 -16.54 -32.62 4.45
N LYS A 370 -17.17 -32.29 5.58
CA LYS A 370 -16.48 -32.00 6.84
C LYS A 370 -15.63 -33.20 7.26
N ARG A 371 -16.24 -34.39 7.37
CA ARG A 371 -15.58 -35.65 7.74
C ARG A 371 -14.35 -35.96 6.86
N ARG A 372 -14.47 -35.82 5.53
CA ARG A 372 -13.34 -36.03 4.59
C ARG A 372 -12.22 -35.02 4.74
N PHE A 373 -12.55 -33.75 4.99
CA PHE A 373 -11.55 -32.73 5.26
C PHE A 373 -10.79 -33.04 6.56
N ARG A 374 -11.50 -33.38 7.64
CA ARG A 374 -10.90 -33.73 8.93
C ARG A 374 -9.88 -34.88 8.81
N GLN A 375 -10.29 -35.97 8.16
CA GLN A 375 -9.47 -37.16 7.93
C GLN A 375 -8.21 -36.93 7.09
N ASP A 376 -8.15 -35.86 6.28
CA ASP A 376 -6.96 -35.57 5.47
C ASP A 376 -6.05 -34.50 6.09
N PHE A 377 -6.60 -33.64 6.94
CA PHE A 377 -5.92 -32.45 7.44
C PHE A 377 -5.29 -32.65 8.83
N PHE A 378 -6.03 -33.19 9.81
CA PHE A 378 -5.60 -33.14 11.23
C PHE A 378 -4.48 -34.13 11.58
N ASP A 379 -4.46 -35.30 10.96
CA ASP A 379 -3.46 -36.35 11.25
C ASP A 379 -2.03 -35.98 10.78
N ARG A 380 -1.84 -34.84 10.09
CA ARG A 380 -0.57 -34.54 9.40
C ARG A 380 0.47 -33.75 10.20
N TYR A 381 0.11 -33.19 11.35
CA TYR A 381 1.01 -32.29 12.11
C TYR A 381 1.22 -32.71 13.57
N VAL A 382 0.72 -33.89 13.97
CA VAL A 382 0.78 -34.40 15.35
C VAL A 382 2.21 -34.36 15.92
N GLU A 383 3.20 -34.83 15.15
CA GLU A 383 4.62 -34.86 15.54
C GLU A 383 5.28 -33.46 15.64
N LEU A 384 4.67 -32.44 15.04
CA LEU A 384 5.17 -31.07 15.04
C LEU A 384 4.39 -30.17 16.03
N GLN A 385 3.37 -30.69 16.71
CA GLN A 385 2.46 -29.86 17.51
C GLN A 385 3.18 -29.05 18.59
N GLU A 386 4.22 -29.61 19.21
CA GLU A 386 5.08 -28.91 20.18
C GLU A 386 5.79 -27.71 19.55
N LEU A 387 6.43 -27.89 18.38
CA LEU A 387 7.08 -26.81 17.64
C LEU A 387 6.09 -25.70 17.25
N LEU A 388 4.91 -26.08 16.76
CA LEU A 388 3.87 -25.13 16.33
C LEU A 388 3.30 -24.35 17.51
N ASN A 389 3.06 -25.02 18.65
CA ASN A 389 2.61 -24.39 19.88
C ASN A 389 3.68 -23.43 20.44
N SER A 390 4.96 -23.83 20.45
CA SER A 390 6.06 -22.95 20.87
C SER A 390 6.22 -21.74 19.95
N ALA A 391 6.12 -21.92 18.63
CA ALA A 391 6.13 -20.81 17.68
C ALA A 391 4.95 -19.84 17.89
N SER A 392 3.78 -20.35 18.29
CA SER A 392 2.61 -19.53 18.63
C SER A 392 2.81 -18.77 19.94
N ALA A 393 3.41 -19.39 20.96
CA ALA A 393 3.69 -18.76 22.25
C ALA A 393 4.68 -17.58 22.15
N LEU A 394 5.62 -17.67 21.20
CA LEU A 394 6.60 -16.63 20.90
C LEU A 394 6.03 -15.48 20.03
N ASP A 395 4.83 -15.64 19.46
CA ASP A 395 4.14 -14.61 18.69
C ASP A 395 3.23 -13.77 19.60
N PRO A 396 3.43 -12.45 19.74
CA PRO A 396 2.61 -11.61 20.60
C PRO A 396 1.10 -11.66 20.31
N ARG A 397 0.69 -12.08 19.10
CA ARG A 397 -0.73 -12.24 18.71
C ARG A 397 -1.37 -13.50 19.31
N PHE A 398 -0.58 -14.50 19.69
CA PHE A 398 -1.02 -15.82 20.13
C PHE A 398 -0.39 -16.27 21.46
N LYS A 399 0.41 -15.40 22.11
CA LYS A 399 1.13 -15.65 23.36
C LYS A 399 0.28 -16.33 24.44
N ASP A 400 -0.96 -15.90 24.64
CA ASP A 400 -1.84 -16.44 25.68
C ASP A 400 -2.33 -17.88 25.40
N LEU A 401 -1.99 -18.45 24.23
CA LEU A 401 -2.31 -19.81 23.79
C LEU A 401 -3.80 -20.18 23.95
N THR A 402 -4.70 -19.22 23.82
CA THR A 402 -6.16 -19.35 24.07
C THR A 402 -6.88 -20.35 23.16
N PHE A 403 -6.19 -20.90 22.16
CA PHE A 403 -6.65 -21.96 21.27
C PHE A 403 -6.37 -23.38 21.80
N LEU A 404 -5.60 -23.53 22.88
CA LEU A 404 -5.43 -24.77 23.64
C LEU A 404 -6.39 -24.74 24.82
N ASP A 405 -7.36 -25.65 24.90
CA ASP A 405 -8.37 -25.62 25.98
C ASP A 405 -7.79 -25.99 27.37
N ASP A 406 -6.69 -26.74 27.39
CA ASP A 406 -6.01 -27.19 28.62
C ASP A 406 -4.96 -26.17 29.11
N VAL A 407 -4.97 -25.90 30.43
CA VAL A 407 -4.04 -24.95 31.08
C VAL A 407 -2.68 -25.60 31.34
N ASP A 408 -2.66 -26.86 31.78
CA ASP A 408 -1.41 -27.57 32.11
C ASP A 408 -0.50 -27.69 30.87
N SER A 409 -1.09 -27.95 29.70
CA SER A 409 -0.41 -27.91 28.41
C SER A 409 0.21 -26.55 28.08
N ARG A 410 -0.47 -25.42 28.39
CA ARG A 410 0.06 -24.07 28.14
C ARG A 410 1.27 -23.79 29.03
N ASP A 411 1.16 -24.10 30.31
CA ASP A 411 2.23 -23.88 31.29
C ASP A 411 3.45 -24.75 30.95
N LEU A 412 3.24 -26.00 30.53
CA LEU A 412 4.33 -26.88 30.07
C LEU A 412 5.07 -26.32 28.85
N ILE A 413 4.37 -25.68 27.90
CA ILE A 413 5.00 -25.01 26.75
C ILE A 413 5.90 -23.86 27.22
N PHE A 414 5.42 -23.03 28.15
CA PHE A 414 6.22 -21.93 28.70
C PHE A 414 7.43 -22.42 29.50
N VAL A 415 7.28 -23.47 30.32
CA VAL A 415 8.40 -24.10 31.05
C VAL A 415 9.48 -24.59 30.08
N LYS A 416 9.10 -25.24 28.97
CA LYS A 416 10.03 -25.69 27.93
C LYS A 416 10.74 -24.53 27.23
N ILE A 417 10.02 -23.47 26.86
CA ILE A 417 10.62 -22.27 26.23
C ILE A 417 11.62 -21.62 27.18
N THR A 418 11.25 -21.43 28.45
CA THR A 418 12.14 -20.87 29.48
C THR A 418 13.39 -21.72 29.66
N ALA A 419 13.27 -23.05 29.68
CA ALA A 419 14.42 -23.95 29.77
C ALA A 419 15.38 -23.82 28.57
N GLU A 420 14.86 -23.68 27.34
CA GLU A 420 15.70 -23.43 26.15
C GLU A 420 16.37 -22.04 26.19
N VAL A 421 15.67 -21.00 26.66
CA VAL A 421 16.25 -19.65 26.84
C VAL A 421 17.40 -19.68 27.87
N VAL A 422 17.25 -20.42 28.98
CA VAL A 422 18.32 -20.60 29.96
C VAL A 422 19.55 -21.28 29.32
N LYS A 423 19.36 -22.40 28.61
CA LYS A 423 20.45 -23.10 27.89
C LYS A 423 21.15 -22.21 26.86
N MET A 424 20.42 -21.34 26.17
CA MET A 424 20.99 -20.37 25.23
C MET A 424 21.86 -19.33 25.95
N ASN A 425 21.40 -18.82 27.09
CA ASN A 425 22.14 -17.85 27.91
C ASN A 425 23.40 -18.47 28.53
N GLU A 426 23.32 -19.72 29.00
CA GLU A 426 24.49 -20.49 29.48
C GLU A 426 25.53 -20.71 28.37
N LYS A 427 25.11 -21.05 27.15
CA LYS A 427 26.01 -21.16 26.00
C LYS A 427 26.69 -19.83 25.65
N MET A 428 25.97 -18.71 25.72
CA MET A 428 26.57 -17.39 25.52
C MET A 428 27.63 -17.07 26.59
N LYS A 429 27.36 -17.39 27.87
CA LYS A 429 28.35 -17.22 28.95
C LYS A 429 29.57 -18.14 28.81
N GLY A 430 29.37 -19.39 28.40
CA GLY A 430 30.46 -20.35 28.18
C GLY A 430 31.42 -20.00 27.04
N ILE A 431 30.96 -19.22 26.05
CA ILE A 431 31.82 -18.72 24.96
C ILE A 431 32.73 -17.58 25.45
N GLY A 432 32.24 -16.69 26.32
CA GLY A 432 33.05 -15.62 26.91
C GLY A 432 34.15 -16.12 27.84
N ALA A 433 33.91 -17.22 28.58
CA ALA A 433 34.86 -17.79 29.53
C ALA A 433 36.11 -18.45 28.90
N LEU A 434 36.18 -18.57 27.57
CA LEU A 434 37.32 -19.14 26.85
C LEU A 434 38.29 -18.09 26.29
N ASP A 435 37.94 -16.80 26.33
CA ASP A 435 38.77 -15.69 25.79
C ASP A 435 39.58 -14.96 26.90
N GLU A 436 39.28 -15.23 28.18
CA GLU A 436 39.98 -14.64 29.35
C GLU A 436 40.92 -15.64 30.07
N GLY A 437 41.40 -16.65 29.36
CA GLY A 437 42.29 -17.70 29.89
C GLY A 437 43.79 -17.35 29.88
N GLY A 438 44.19 -16.16 30.33
CA GLY A 438 45.57 -15.66 30.18
C GLY A 438 46.14 -14.87 31.36
N ALA A 439 47.07 -15.50 32.10
CA ALA A 439 48.07 -14.95 33.03
C ALA A 439 47.72 -14.76 34.54
N LEU A 440 48.44 -15.58 35.34
CA LEU A 440 49.16 -15.25 36.60
C LEU A 440 48.38 -14.91 37.90
N ASP A 441 48.23 -15.93 38.75
CA ASP A 441 48.93 -16.09 40.06
C ASP A 441 49.24 -14.84 40.92
N ASP A 442 48.64 -14.73 42.12
CA ASP A 442 49.31 -14.98 43.42
C ASP A 442 48.38 -14.66 44.64
N GLY A 443 48.53 -15.44 45.72
CA GLY A 443 48.47 -14.98 47.13
C GLY A 443 47.18 -14.44 47.78
N GLY A 444 46.60 -15.20 48.72
CA GLY A 444 45.74 -14.65 49.80
C GLY A 444 44.82 -15.67 50.47
N ALA A 445 44.84 -15.79 51.79
CA ALA A 445 44.11 -16.82 52.55
C ALA A 445 43.26 -16.26 53.71
N LEU A 446 42.36 -17.10 54.25
CA LEU A 446 41.50 -16.91 55.45
C LEU A 446 40.29 -15.97 55.20
N ASP A 447 39.10 -16.13 55.79
CA ASP A 447 38.63 -17.08 56.82
C ASP A 447 37.09 -17.33 56.76
N GLU A 448 36.57 -18.14 57.69
CA GLU A 448 35.17 -18.40 58.11
C GLU A 448 34.19 -17.19 58.08
N GLY A 449 32.84 -17.32 58.07
CA GLY A 449 31.91 -18.46 58.18
C GLY A 449 30.52 -18.01 58.71
N GLY A 450 29.46 -18.83 58.58
CA GLY A 450 28.12 -18.64 59.19
C GLY A 450 27.21 -17.56 58.55
N ALA A 451 25.91 -17.69 58.26
CA ALA A 451 24.76 -18.44 58.77
C ALA A 451 23.71 -17.57 59.53
N ALA A 452 22.49 -17.55 58.98
CA ALA A 452 21.17 -17.50 59.64
C ALA A 452 20.58 -16.23 60.32
N GLU A 453 19.36 -15.93 59.88
CA GLU A 453 18.14 -15.53 60.65
C GLU A 453 17.91 -14.11 61.23
N GLY A 454 16.61 -13.72 61.19
CA GLY A 454 16.02 -12.52 61.81
C GLY A 454 15.54 -11.47 60.78
N GLY A 455 14.25 -11.13 60.60
CA GLY A 455 13.01 -11.56 61.27
C GLY A 455 12.32 -10.41 62.04
N GLY A 456 11.27 -9.81 61.47
CA GLY A 456 10.43 -8.76 62.09
C GLY A 456 10.18 -7.56 61.17
N ASP A 457 9.22 -7.61 60.25
CA ASP A 457 7.79 -7.30 60.45
C ASP A 457 7.47 -5.81 60.71
N ARG A 458 6.96 -5.15 59.65
CA ARG A 458 5.84 -4.19 59.77
C ARG A 458 4.86 -4.40 58.61
N SER A 459 3.59 -4.30 58.96
CA SER A 459 2.45 -4.87 58.23
C SER A 459 1.81 -3.87 57.21
N PRO A 460 0.62 -4.11 56.61
CA PRO A 460 0.52 -4.18 55.15
C PRO A 460 -0.15 -2.97 54.48
N SER A 461 0.26 -2.67 53.24
CA SER A 461 -0.44 -1.75 52.34
C SER A 461 -1.09 -2.50 51.18
N ILE A 462 -2.41 -2.55 51.23
CA ILE A 462 -3.38 -3.05 50.25
C ILE A 462 -2.94 -2.78 48.78
N GLU A 463 -2.59 -3.83 48.04
CA GLU A 463 -2.65 -3.78 46.57
C GLU A 463 -4.10 -3.99 46.12
N GLU A 464 -4.73 -2.90 45.67
CA GLU A 464 -6.03 -2.99 45.01
C GLU A 464 -5.92 -3.72 43.68
N ARG A 465 -6.71 -4.78 43.54
CA ARG A 465 -7.06 -5.40 42.26
C ARG A 465 -7.46 -4.33 41.24
N ARG A 466 -6.62 -4.10 40.23
CA ARG A 466 -7.04 -3.48 38.97
C ARG A 466 -6.90 -4.47 37.83
N GLY A 467 -7.96 -5.25 37.62
CA GLY A 467 -8.13 -5.97 36.36
C GLY A 467 -8.15 -4.97 35.22
N GLU A 468 -7.26 -5.17 34.24
CA GLU A 468 -7.25 -4.39 33.00
C GLU A 468 -8.50 -4.74 32.20
N ARG A 469 -9.52 -3.90 32.38
CA ARG A 469 -10.74 -3.91 31.58
C ARG A 469 -10.35 -3.70 30.11
N ASN A 470 -11.00 -4.46 29.22
CA ASN A 470 -11.01 -4.22 27.79
C ASN A 470 -11.20 -2.72 27.49
N HIS A 471 -10.16 -2.06 26.97
CA HIS A 471 -10.23 -0.66 26.56
C HIS A 471 -10.90 -0.52 25.18
N GLY A 472 -12.16 -0.96 25.09
CA GLY A 472 -13.07 -0.54 24.03
C GLY A 472 -13.47 0.91 24.28
N ILE A 473 -12.89 1.85 23.53
CA ILE A 473 -13.13 3.28 23.70
C ILE A 473 -14.21 3.75 22.72
N LYS A 474 -15.15 4.58 23.18
CA LYS A 474 -16.18 5.18 22.33
C LYS A 474 -15.61 6.35 21.52
N VAL A 475 -16.11 6.49 20.31
CA VAL A 475 -16.21 7.77 19.58
C VAL A 475 -17.70 8.00 19.36
N SER A 476 -18.10 9.21 19.00
CA SER A 476 -19.42 9.49 18.46
C SER A 476 -19.24 10.41 17.25
N LEU A 477 -19.90 10.09 16.14
CA LEU A 477 -19.78 10.85 14.89
C LEU A 477 -21.19 11.26 14.47
N VAL A 478 -21.38 12.56 14.22
CA VAL A 478 -22.72 13.13 14.05
C VAL A 478 -23.39 12.54 12.81
N ARG A 479 -24.51 11.85 13.06
CA ARG A 479 -25.41 11.28 12.06
C ARG A 479 -25.89 12.38 11.13
N SER A 480 -25.86 12.10 9.82
CA SER A 480 -26.24 13.06 8.79
C SER A 480 -27.59 13.73 9.06
N PHE A 481 -27.59 15.06 9.14
CA PHE A 481 -28.82 15.84 9.16
C PHE A 481 -29.51 15.73 7.79
N ASN A 482 -30.79 15.36 7.78
CA ASN A 482 -31.63 15.63 6.61
C ASN A 482 -32.01 17.11 6.68
N ILE A 483 -31.58 17.87 5.67
CA ILE A 483 -32.14 19.19 5.36
C ILE A 483 -33.13 18.93 4.22
N GLU A 484 -34.37 19.38 4.38
CA GLU A 484 -35.39 19.26 3.33
C GLU A 484 -34.94 19.99 2.05
N GLU A 485 -35.38 19.49 0.90
CA GLU A 485 -35.12 20.14 -0.38
C GLU A 485 -35.97 21.41 -0.47
N ASP A 486 -35.34 22.57 -0.72
CA ASP A 486 -36.06 23.79 -1.08
C ASP A 486 -36.87 23.51 -2.36
N MET A 487 -38.20 23.56 -2.25
CA MET A 487 -39.13 23.23 -3.33
C MET A 487 -39.02 24.20 -4.50
N ASP A 488 -38.95 23.67 -5.72
CA ASP A 488 -39.32 24.38 -6.94
C ASP A 488 -40.85 24.54 -6.97
N PRO A 489 -41.41 25.77 -7.05
CA PRO A 489 -42.84 26.01 -6.87
C PRO A 489 -43.77 25.54 -8.01
N ASN A 490 -43.29 24.79 -9.01
CA ASN A 490 -44.06 24.44 -10.22
C ASN A 490 -44.03 22.96 -10.66
N LEU A 491 -44.54 22.01 -9.86
CA LEU A 491 -45.03 20.70 -10.36
C LEU A 491 -46.02 20.04 -9.36
N PRO A 492 -47.11 19.37 -9.83
CA PRO A 492 -48.08 18.70 -8.96
C PRO A 492 -47.58 17.34 -8.48
N GLY A 493 -47.91 16.98 -7.23
CA GLY A 493 -47.31 15.83 -6.55
C GLY A 493 -47.97 14.47 -6.78
N SER A 494 -47.33 13.44 -6.23
CA SER A 494 -47.96 12.15 -5.90
C SER A 494 -47.42 11.65 -4.56
N SER A 495 -48.28 10.99 -3.78
CA SER A 495 -48.03 10.68 -2.37
C SER A 495 -47.64 9.22 -2.14
N SER A 496 -46.66 8.99 -1.27
CA SER A 496 -46.64 7.79 -0.44
C SER A 496 -46.03 8.14 0.92
N SER A 497 -46.71 7.73 1.98
CA SER A 497 -46.44 8.16 3.35
C SER A 497 -45.54 7.17 4.08
N ASN A 498 -44.55 7.70 4.82
CA ASN A 498 -44.10 7.09 6.06
C ASN A 498 -43.74 8.19 7.07
N SER A 499 -44.28 8.06 8.28
CA SER A 499 -44.24 9.09 9.32
C SER A 499 -42.82 9.30 9.87
N THR A 500 -42.35 10.54 9.85
CA THR A 500 -41.10 10.95 10.50
C THR A 500 -41.42 11.91 11.64
N LEU A 501 -41.04 11.55 12.88
CA LEU A 501 -41.05 12.48 14.01
C LEU A 501 -39.91 13.49 13.83
N PRO A 502 -40.13 14.80 14.10
CA PRO A 502 -39.06 15.78 14.05
C PRO A 502 -38.04 15.50 15.16
N LEU A 503 -36.75 15.54 14.82
CA LEU A 503 -35.64 15.41 15.75
C LEU A 503 -34.67 16.59 15.62
N PRO A 504 -34.00 16.99 16.72
CA PRO A 504 -33.62 18.38 16.92
C PRO A 504 -32.32 18.77 16.23
N GLY A 505 -32.22 20.05 15.88
CA GLY A 505 -30.94 20.72 15.64
C GLY A 505 -30.15 20.91 16.96
N PRO A 506 -29.04 21.70 16.94
CA PRO A 506 -28.31 22.05 18.16
C PRO A 506 -29.24 22.64 19.22
N SER A 507 -29.00 22.30 20.49
CA SER A 507 -29.88 22.67 21.60
C SER A 507 -30.04 24.18 21.71
N THR A 508 -31.27 24.66 21.53
CA THR A 508 -31.65 26.07 21.31
C THR A 508 -31.46 27.01 22.51
N GLN A 509 -30.64 26.67 23.51
CA GLN A 509 -30.49 27.45 24.76
C GLN A 509 -29.06 27.84 25.14
N THR A 510 -28.02 27.42 24.42
CA THR A 510 -26.64 27.93 24.57
C THR A 510 -25.88 27.85 23.24
N THR A 511 -24.97 28.81 22.98
CA THR A 511 -23.89 28.83 21.92
C THR A 511 -24.06 29.60 20.59
N GLU A 512 -24.73 30.77 20.53
CA GLU A 512 -24.50 31.73 19.40
C GLU A 512 -23.12 32.44 19.46
N VAL A 513 -22.32 32.20 20.50
CA VAL A 513 -21.04 32.90 20.82
C VAL A 513 -20.00 32.83 19.70
N TRP A 514 -19.99 31.77 18.90
CA TRP A 514 -19.06 31.65 17.76
C TRP A 514 -19.31 32.70 16.67
N LYS A 515 -20.54 33.22 16.53
CA LYS A 515 -20.87 34.23 15.50
C LYS A 515 -20.13 35.54 15.71
N THR A 516 -19.84 35.91 16.96
CA THR A 516 -19.17 37.17 17.34
C THR A 516 -17.69 36.98 17.68
N ALA A 517 -17.19 35.74 17.75
CA ALA A 517 -15.79 35.43 18.04
C ALA A 517 -14.85 35.71 16.84
N ALA A 518 -13.56 35.87 17.12
CA ALA A 518 -12.51 35.94 16.09
C ALA A 518 -12.50 34.66 15.22
N PRO A 519 -12.05 34.70 13.94
CA PRO A 519 -12.27 33.61 12.98
C PRO A 519 -11.80 32.22 13.45
N SER A 520 -10.60 32.13 14.03
CA SER A 520 -10.06 30.86 14.57
C SER A 520 -10.83 30.35 15.78
N GLU A 521 -11.25 31.23 16.67
CA GLU A 521 -12.03 30.89 17.87
C GLU A 521 -13.49 30.53 17.51
N ALA A 522 -14.06 31.17 16.48
CA ALA A 522 -15.36 30.82 15.91
C ALA A 522 -15.37 29.37 15.38
N VAL A 523 -14.34 28.98 14.61
CA VAL A 523 -14.15 27.58 14.17
C VAL A 523 -14.02 26.66 15.39
N ARG A 524 -13.14 27.00 16.35
CA ARG A 524 -12.89 26.17 17.54
C ARG A 524 -14.17 25.89 18.34
N LEU A 525 -14.94 26.94 18.64
CA LEU A 525 -16.20 26.86 19.39
C LEU A 525 -17.26 26.07 18.62
N PHE A 526 -17.44 26.32 17.32
CA PHE A 526 -18.44 25.64 16.50
C PHE A 526 -18.15 24.13 16.36
N MET A 527 -16.88 23.75 16.15
CA MET A 527 -16.50 22.34 16.08
C MET A 527 -16.53 21.65 17.46
N GLU A 528 -16.40 22.38 18.57
CA GLU A 528 -16.63 21.85 19.92
C GLU A 528 -18.12 21.59 20.19
N ASP A 529 -19.00 22.50 19.77
CA ASP A 529 -20.45 22.36 19.87
C ASP A 529 -20.97 21.16 19.06
N LEU A 530 -20.53 21.03 17.80
CA LEU A 530 -20.85 19.86 16.96
C LEU A 530 -20.41 18.52 17.59
N ARG A 531 -19.22 18.47 18.19
CA ARG A 531 -18.73 17.25 18.87
C ARG A 531 -19.59 16.90 20.08
N ARG A 532 -19.93 17.89 20.92
CA ARG A 532 -20.81 17.70 22.09
C ARG A 532 -22.22 17.24 21.67
N GLY A 533 -22.79 17.81 20.61
CA GLY A 533 -24.06 17.35 20.04
C GLY A 533 -23.99 15.91 19.47
N GLY A 534 -22.78 15.46 19.11
CA GLY A 534 -22.49 14.10 18.67
C GLY A 534 -22.41 13.07 19.78
N ASP A 535 -22.00 13.41 21.00
CA ASP A 535 -21.63 12.45 22.08
C ASP A 535 -22.69 11.37 22.38
N HIS A 536 -23.97 11.66 22.14
CA HIS A 536 -25.10 10.73 22.35
C HIS A 536 -25.38 9.76 21.19
N GLN A 537 -24.59 9.80 20.11
CA GLN A 537 -24.80 9.05 18.86
C GLN A 537 -23.75 7.93 18.67
N PRO A 538 -24.00 6.90 17.86
CA PRO A 538 -22.99 5.86 17.59
C PRO A 538 -21.79 6.40 16.76
N PRO A 539 -20.57 5.82 16.90
CA PRO A 539 -19.39 6.15 16.07
C PRO A 539 -19.48 5.62 14.62
N LEU A 540 -18.50 5.88 13.69
CA LEU A 540 -18.53 5.45 12.25
C LEU A 540 -17.41 4.48 11.71
N ARG A 541 -17.86 3.49 10.89
CA ARG A 541 -17.27 2.42 10.00
C ARG A 541 -15.83 2.34 9.46
N LEU A 542 -14.72 2.49 10.20
CA LEU A 542 -13.40 2.23 9.58
C LEU A 542 -12.48 1.20 10.26
N THR A 543 -12.20 0.13 9.50
CA THR A 543 -11.10 -0.84 9.71
C THR A 543 -10.20 -0.78 8.48
N LEU A 544 -8.88 -0.66 8.67
CA LEU A 544 -7.87 -0.76 7.62
C LEU A 544 -6.79 -1.72 8.11
N ASN A 545 -6.46 -2.78 7.35
CA ASN A 545 -5.36 -3.66 7.75
C ASN A 545 -4.06 -3.12 7.15
N ALA A 546 -2.98 -3.12 7.93
CA ALA A 546 -1.67 -2.65 7.46
C ALA A 546 -1.07 -3.53 6.35
N GLY A 547 -1.50 -4.80 6.26
CA GLY A 547 -1.11 -5.73 5.19
C GLY A 547 -1.94 -5.62 3.91
N ASP A 548 -3.06 -4.88 3.91
CA ASP A 548 -3.89 -4.68 2.70
C ASP A 548 -3.09 -3.91 1.64
N THR A 549 -3.30 -4.24 0.36
CA THR A 549 -2.74 -3.46 -0.74
C THR A 549 -3.27 -2.01 -0.74
N ASP A 550 -2.57 -1.09 -1.39
CA ASP A 550 -3.07 0.30 -1.50
C ASP A 550 -4.45 0.36 -2.17
N GLU A 551 -4.76 -0.53 -3.11
CA GLU A 551 -6.05 -0.59 -3.80
C GLU A 551 -7.18 -1.07 -2.89
N GLU A 552 -6.91 -2.04 -2.02
CA GLU A 552 -7.85 -2.55 -1.01
C GLU A 552 -8.09 -1.53 0.10
N ARG A 553 -7.03 -0.82 0.55
CA ARG A 553 -7.16 0.29 1.50
C ARG A 553 -7.96 1.44 0.91
N ASP A 554 -7.69 1.82 -0.34
CA ASP A 554 -8.45 2.86 -1.05
C ASP A 554 -9.90 2.42 -1.29
N GLY A 555 -10.13 1.17 -1.69
CA GLY A 555 -11.47 0.59 -1.82
C GLY A 555 -12.26 0.60 -0.51
N THR A 556 -11.60 0.31 0.61
CA THR A 556 -12.19 0.32 1.96
C THR A 556 -12.53 1.74 2.40
N LEU A 557 -11.60 2.69 2.23
CA LEU A 557 -11.79 4.11 2.53
C LEU A 557 -12.95 4.73 1.70
N ILE A 558 -13.01 4.39 0.41
CA ILE A 558 -14.09 4.75 -0.51
C ILE A 558 -15.42 4.15 -0.03
N SER A 559 -15.45 2.89 0.39
CA SER A 559 -16.67 2.24 0.87
C SER A 559 -17.19 2.87 2.17
N PHE A 560 -16.29 3.18 3.09
CA PHE A 560 -16.58 3.83 4.37
C PHE A 560 -17.25 5.18 4.16
N TYR A 561 -16.59 6.09 3.43
CA TYR A 561 -17.15 7.41 3.20
C TYR A 561 -18.31 7.44 2.19
N LYS A 562 -18.63 6.34 1.48
CA LYS A 562 -19.89 6.20 0.69
C LYS A 562 -21.07 5.65 1.49
N GLN A 563 -20.85 4.87 2.55
CA GLN A 563 -21.93 4.26 3.34
C GLN A 563 -22.33 5.14 4.55
N ARG A 564 -23.60 5.08 4.96
CA ARG A 564 -24.08 5.59 6.25
C ARG A 564 -24.11 4.44 7.29
N ARG A 565 -23.01 4.11 8.02
CA ARG A 565 -22.96 3.20 9.22
C ARG A 565 -21.59 3.10 9.98
N ASP A 566 -21.54 2.27 11.05
CA ASP A 566 -20.98 2.63 12.39
C ASP A 566 -19.63 1.98 12.91
N ALA A 567 -18.78 2.75 13.65
CA ALA A 567 -17.53 2.61 14.48
C ALA A 567 -16.01 2.73 14.02
N ALA A 568 -15.22 3.65 14.62
CA ALA A 568 -13.73 3.66 14.58
C ALA A 568 -13.13 4.37 15.83
N VAL A 569 -11.92 3.99 16.28
CA VAL A 569 -11.41 4.29 17.63
C VAL A 569 -9.89 4.52 17.65
N GLY A 570 -9.41 5.51 18.43
CA GLY A 570 -8.00 5.72 18.78
C GLY A 570 -7.40 7.01 18.20
N VAL A 571 -6.80 7.87 19.04
CA VAL A 571 -6.40 9.24 18.63
C VAL A 571 -5.31 9.25 17.54
N GLY A 572 -4.26 8.44 17.68
CA GLY A 572 -3.21 8.33 16.66
C GLY A 572 -3.70 7.71 15.35
N VAL A 573 -4.58 6.70 15.44
CA VAL A 573 -5.19 6.03 14.28
C VAL A 573 -6.14 6.97 13.54
N MET A 574 -6.92 7.77 14.28
CA MET A 574 -7.82 8.80 13.76
C MET A 574 -7.03 9.88 12.99
N ARG A 575 -5.90 10.35 13.53
CA ARG A 575 -5.00 11.26 12.79
C ARG A 575 -4.49 10.60 11.51
N ASN A 576 -3.81 9.47 11.58
CA ASN A 576 -3.31 8.79 10.38
C ASN A 576 -4.40 8.54 9.32
N THR A 577 -5.62 8.21 9.76
CA THR A 577 -6.81 8.06 8.91
C THR A 577 -7.20 9.37 8.22
N LEU A 578 -7.36 10.47 8.96
CA LEU A 578 -7.76 11.77 8.40
C LEU A 578 -6.66 12.35 7.49
N SER A 579 -5.38 12.15 7.84
CA SER A 579 -4.25 12.48 6.98
C SER A 579 -4.28 11.69 5.67
N THR A 580 -4.52 10.39 5.75
CA THR A 580 -4.65 9.53 4.56
C THR A 580 -5.86 9.96 3.73
N ALA A 581 -7.00 10.26 4.36
CA ALA A 581 -8.21 10.73 3.69
C ALA A 581 -7.97 12.01 2.87
N ILE A 582 -7.40 13.05 3.47
CA ILE A 582 -7.12 14.31 2.78
C ILE A 582 -5.99 14.15 1.75
N SER A 583 -4.94 13.37 2.07
CA SER A 583 -3.88 13.05 1.11
C SER A 583 -4.41 12.31 -0.13
N LYS A 584 -5.44 11.47 -0.01
CA LYS A 584 -6.05 10.78 -1.16
C LYS A 584 -6.94 11.69 -2.00
N LEU A 585 -7.45 12.79 -1.46
CA LEU A 585 -8.12 13.83 -2.25
C LEU A 585 -7.14 14.58 -3.15
N THR A 586 -5.91 14.82 -2.69
CA THR A 586 -4.87 15.50 -3.47
C THR A 586 -4.04 14.57 -4.36
N SER A 587 -3.71 13.36 -3.91
CA SER A 587 -2.92 12.39 -4.70
C SER A 587 -3.76 11.47 -5.59
N GLY A 588 -5.08 11.43 -5.39
CA GLY A 588 -5.98 10.45 -6.00
C GLY A 588 -5.93 9.05 -5.38
N PHE A 589 -6.90 8.22 -5.78
CA PHE A 589 -7.12 6.85 -5.30
C PHE A 589 -6.65 5.81 -6.33
N LYS A 590 -5.96 4.76 -5.89
CA LYS A 590 -5.60 3.59 -6.71
C LYS A 590 -6.81 2.65 -6.88
N LYS A 591 -7.83 3.16 -7.55
CA LYS A 591 -9.01 2.42 -7.98
C LYS A 591 -9.35 2.88 -9.38
N ASN A 592 -9.30 1.97 -10.35
CA ASN A 592 -9.49 2.31 -11.76
C ASN A 592 -10.97 2.60 -12.06
N MET A 593 -11.30 3.88 -12.21
CA MET A 593 -12.62 4.35 -12.64
C MET A 593 -12.40 5.25 -13.87
N GLY A 594 -12.62 4.70 -15.07
CA GLY A 594 -12.42 5.42 -16.34
C GLY A 594 -11.08 5.15 -17.05
N ASN A 595 -10.46 3.98 -16.88
CA ASN A 595 -9.18 3.57 -17.48
C ASN A 595 -7.93 4.32 -16.99
N ALA A 596 -8.03 5.18 -15.98
CA ALA A 596 -6.88 5.77 -15.30
C ALA A 596 -6.37 4.85 -14.17
N GLY A 597 -5.05 4.70 -14.04
CA GLY A 597 -4.44 3.94 -12.94
C GLY A 597 -4.61 4.60 -11.56
N VAL A 598 -4.99 5.88 -11.53
CA VAL A 598 -5.34 6.65 -10.34
C VAL A 598 -6.59 7.48 -10.65
N THR A 599 -7.61 7.42 -9.80
CA THR A 599 -8.78 8.31 -9.87
C THR A 599 -8.51 9.56 -9.02
N ALA A 600 -8.27 10.70 -9.67
CA ALA A 600 -8.16 11.99 -9.01
C ALA A 600 -9.55 12.63 -8.84
N ILE A 601 -9.85 13.14 -7.64
CA ILE A 601 -11.12 13.87 -7.39
C ILE A 601 -10.98 15.35 -7.79
N PHE A 602 -9.79 15.91 -7.61
CA PHE A 602 -9.45 17.27 -8.01
C PHE A 602 -8.35 17.25 -9.07
N GLU A 603 -8.39 18.23 -9.97
CA GLU A 603 -7.42 18.42 -11.05
C GLU A 603 -7.12 19.92 -11.23
N GLY A 604 -6.08 20.26 -11.97
CA GLY A 604 -5.64 21.65 -12.17
C GLY A 604 -4.22 21.90 -11.69
N GLN A 605 -3.83 23.17 -11.66
CA GLN A 605 -2.50 23.60 -11.24
C GLN A 605 -2.44 23.83 -9.72
N ARG A 606 -1.22 23.95 -9.18
CA ARG A 606 -0.98 24.36 -7.78
C ARG A 606 -1.73 25.67 -7.52
N GLU A 607 -2.36 25.82 -6.35
CA GLU A 607 -3.27 26.94 -6.00
C GLU A 607 -4.60 27.02 -6.78
N HIS A 608 -4.81 26.19 -7.79
CA HIS A 608 -5.93 26.26 -8.74
C HIS A 608 -6.62 24.91 -8.93
N LEU A 609 -6.76 24.13 -7.85
CA LEU A 609 -7.45 22.84 -7.90
C LEU A 609 -8.96 23.03 -8.08
N VAL A 610 -9.52 22.32 -9.06
CA VAL A 610 -10.94 22.28 -9.42
C VAL A 610 -11.44 20.83 -9.40
N LEU A 611 -12.76 20.62 -9.46
CA LEU A 611 -13.35 19.28 -9.40
C LEU A 611 -13.24 18.59 -10.76
N ASN A 612 -12.80 17.33 -10.77
CA ASN A 612 -12.58 16.58 -12.00
C ASN A 612 -13.87 16.38 -12.81
N LEU A 613 -13.80 16.55 -14.13
CA LEU A 613 -15.00 16.50 -14.99
C LEU A 613 -15.51 15.08 -15.33
N CYS A 614 -14.85 14.00 -14.90
CA CYS A 614 -15.22 12.63 -15.21
C CYS A 614 -16.61 12.23 -14.68
N THR A 615 -17.51 11.82 -15.58
CA THR A 615 -18.87 11.39 -15.23
C THR A 615 -18.90 10.15 -14.34
N ALA A 616 -17.98 9.20 -14.50
CA ALA A 616 -17.90 8.00 -13.67
C ALA A 616 -17.63 8.31 -12.18
N ILE A 617 -16.93 9.41 -11.89
CA ILE A 617 -16.67 9.90 -10.52
C ILE A 617 -17.97 10.48 -9.92
N LEU A 618 -18.72 11.24 -10.71
CA LEU A 618 -20.00 11.85 -10.35
C LEU A 618 -21.09 10.78 -10.11
N GLU A 619 -21.26 9.84 -11.05
CA GLU A 619 -22.18 8.69 -10.92
C GLU A 619 -21.85 7.79 -9.71
N SER A 620 -20.58 7.81 -9.28
CA SER A 620 -20.10 7.05 -8.13
C SER A 620 -20.21 7.80 -6.79
N ASP A 621 -20.87 8.95 -6.70
CA ASP A 621 -21.03 9.76 -5.47
C ASP A 621 -19.69 10.16 -4.79
N LEU A 622 -18.59 10.19 -5.54
CA LEU A 622 -17.25 10.41 -4.96
C LEU A 622 -17.02 11.87 -4.56
N PHE A 623 -17.72 12.84 -5.16
CA PHE A 623 -17.64 14.23 -4.70
C PHE A 623 -18.36 14.40 -3.35
N ALA A 624 -19.49 13.74 -3.12
CA ALA A 624 -20.16 13.76 -1.82
C ALA A 624 -19.30 13.05 -0.74
N MET A 625 -18.61 11.98 -1.12
CA MET A 625 -17.59 11.36 -0.27
C MET A 625 -16.48 12.34 0.11
N ALA A 626 -15.89 13.03 -0.87
CA ALA A 626 -14.83 14.02 -0.63
C ALA A 626 -15.31 15.17 0.28
N GLY A 627 -16.54 15.64 0.12
CA GLY A 627 -17.14 16.64 1.00
C GLY A 627 -17.27 16.16 2.45
N ARG A 628 -17.62 14.87 2.66
CA ARG A 628 -17.63 14.24 3.98
C ARG A 628 -16.23 14.06 4.57
N MET A 629 -15.24 13.72 3.75
CA MET A 629 -13.84 13.60 4.16
C MET A 629 -13.29 14.92 4.69
N VAL A 630 -13.52 16.02 3.96
CA VAL A 630 -13.16 17.38 4.41
C VAL A 630 -13.91 17.76 5.69
N GLY A 631 -15.23 17.58 5.76
CA GLY A 631 -16.01 17.98 6.93
C GLY A 631 -15.64 17.20 8.20
N HIS A 632 -15.48 15.87 8.12
CA HIS A 632 -14.99 15.06 9.25
C HIS A 632 -13.58 15.47 9.66
N SER A 633 -12.70 15.77 8.70
CA SER A 633 -11.39 16.33 9.01
C SER A 633 -11.51 17.61 9.84
N SER A 634 -12.27 18.61 9.36
CA SER A 634 -12.46 19.89 10.06
C SER A 634 -13.00 19.74 11.48
N ILE A 635 -14.00 18.86 11.71
CA ILE A 635 -14.62 18.63 13.03
C ILE A 635 -13.62 18.07 14.05
N HIS A 636 -12.72 17.18 13.60
CA HIS A 636 -11.76 16.49 14.47
C HIS A 636 -10.38 17.18 14.55
N GLY A 637 -10.23 18.38 13.98
CA GLY A 637 -8.95 19.10 13.93
C GLY A 637 -7.94 18.43 12.98
N GLY A 638 -8.45 17.88 11.89
CA GLY A 638 -7.70 17.18 10.85
C GLY A 638 -6.97 18.12 9.87
N PRO A 639 -6.33 17.63 8.78
CA PRO A 639 -5.71 18.50 7.80
C PRO A 639 -6.79 19.17 6.94
N SER A 640 -6.55 20.41 6.52
CA SER A 640 -7.42 21.12 5.60
C SER A 640 -7.11 20.70 4.15
N LEU A 641 -8.12 20.69 3.27
CA LEU A 641 -7.90 20.54 1.82
C LEU A 641 -7.41 21.88 1.25
N SER A 642 -6.12 21.99 0.96
CA SER A 642 -5.47 23.22 0.51
C SER A 642 -5.43 23.36 -1.00
N GLY A 643 -5.28 24.60 -1.49
CA GLY A 643 -5.00 24.89 -2.90
C GLY A 643 -6.20 24.76 -3.85
N LEU A 644 -7.43 24.72 -3.32
CA LEU A 644 -8.65 24.85 -4.14
C LEU A 644 -8.74 26.25 -4.76
N SER A 645 -9.18 26.30 -6.03
CA SER A 645 -9.43 27.56 -6.74
C SER A 645 -10.34 28.50 -5.92
N PRO A 646 -9.97 29.78 -5.73
CA PRO A 646 -10.81 30.77 -5.06
C PRO A 646 -12.19 30.95 -5.71
N ALA A 647 -12.28 30.79 -7.04
CA ALA A 647 -13.55 30.83 -7.76
C ALA A 647 -14.43 29.61 -7.45
N VAL A 648 -13.84 28.42 -7.32
CA VAL A 648 -14.55 27.20 -6.90
C VAL A 648 -15.02 27.32 -5.45
N LEU A 649 -14.25 27.93 -4.55
CA LEU A 649 -14.65 28.16 -3.16
C LEU A 649 -15.82 29.15 -3.00
N ASP A 650 -15.85 30.25 -3.77
CA ASP A 650 -17.01 31.15 -3.79
C ASP A 650 -18.20 30.53 -4.54
N ALA A 651 -17.97 29.75 -5.60
CA ALA A 651 -19.03 28.99 -6.28
C ALA A 651 -19.65 27.94 -5.34
N LEU A 652 -18.82 27.32 -4.51
CA LEU A 652 -19.26 26.39 -3.47
C LEU A 652 -20.14 27.09 -2.45
N THR A 653 -19.75 28.25 -1.92
CA THR A 653 -20.32 28.83 -0.68
C THR A 653 -21.22 30.06 -0.85
N ARG A 654 -21.00 30.90 -1.87
CA ARG A 654 -21.52 32.29 -1.91
C ARG A 654 -22.37 32.63 -3.14
N GLY A 655 -22.27 31.88 -4.22
CA GLY A 655 -23.36 31.71 -5.20
C GLY A 655 -23.77 32.91 -6.09
N THR A 656 -23.15 34.09 -5.99
CA THR A 656 -23.37 35.18 -6.96
C THR A 656 -22.41 35.06 -8.13
N LYS A 657 -22.94 34.99 -9.36
CA LYS A 657 -22.14 34.78 -10.58
C LYS A 657 -21.03 35.83 -10.77
N ASP A 658 -21.29 37.07 -10.37
CA ASP A 658 -20.40 38.20 -10.65
C ASP A 658 -19.13 38.17 -9.77
N ILE A 659 -19.27 37.84 -8.48
CA ILE A 659 -18.13 37.70 -7.55
C ILE A 659 -17.27 36.49 -7.94
N VAL A 660 -17.91 35.39 -8.34
CA VAL A 660 -17.23 34.17 -8.76
C VAL A 660 -16.47 34.41 -10.07
N THR A 661 -17.08 35.08 -11.05
CA THR A 661 -16.47 35.34 -12.36
C THR A 661 -15.30 36.33 -12.26
N SER A 662 -15.32 37.27 -11.30
CA SER A 662 -14.20 38.22 -11.10
C SER A 662 -12.93 37.59 -10.49
N LYS A 663 -13.01 36.34 -10.01
CA LYS A 663 -11.90 35.59 -9.43
C LYS A 663 -11.34 34.48 -10.33
N LEU A 664 -11.97 34.22 -11.48
CA LEU A 664 -11.51 33.21 -12.43
C LEU A 664 -10.28 33.71 -13.19
N CYS A 665 -9.30 32.81 -13.33
CA CYS A 665 -8.09 33.00 -14.13
C CYS A 665 -7.86 31.78 -15.04
N LEU A 666 -6.91 31.88 -15.98
CA LEU A 666 -6.65 30.79 -16.94
C LEU A 666 -6.11 29.53 -16.25
N GLU A 667 -5.42 29.72 -15.13
CA GLU A 667 -4.82 28.69 -14.29
C GLU A 667 -5.88 27.79 -13.62
N ASP A 668 -7.12 28.29 -13.44
CA ASP A 668 -8.27 27.51 -12.96
C ASP A 668 -8.80 26.51 -14.02
N CYS A 669 -8.37 26.61 -15.28
CA CYS A 669 -8.77 25.68 -16.35
C CYS A 669 -7.78 24.50 -16.45
N PRO A 670 -8.19 23.26 -16.11
CA PRO A 670 -7.27 22.11 -16.07
C PRO A 670 -6.95 21.54 -17.46
N GLU A 671 -7.89 21.63 -18.40
CA GLU A 671 -7.72 21.14 -19.78
C GLU A 671 -6.83 22.09 -20.58
N ILE A 672 -5.59 21.68 -20.84
CA ILE A 672 -4.57 22.50 -21.51
C ILE A 672 -5.07 23.02 -22.88
N GLU A 673 -5.65 22.16 -23.72
CA GLU A 673 -6.11 22.55 -25.06
C GLU A 673 -7.25 23.58 -25.02
N VAL A 674 -8.17 23.44 -24.05
CA VAL A 674 -9.26 24.37 -23.78
C VAL A 674 -8.71 25.70 -23.30
N ARG A 675 -7.84 25.68 -22.29
CA ARG A 675 -7.19 26.87 -21.72
C ARG A 675 -6.41 27.65 -22.78
N ASP A 676 -5.60 26.96 -23.56
CA ASP A 676 -4.82 27.54 -24.65
C ASP A 676 -5.75 28.17 -25.69
N THR A 677 -6.85 27.51 -26.06
CA THR A 677 -7.85 28.04 -27.00
C THR A 677 -8.59 29.27 -26.44
N ILE A 678 -8.97 29.27 -25.15
CA ILE A 678 -9.58 30.44 -24.49
C ILE A 678 -8.58 31.60 -24.39
N SER A 679 -7.30 31.33 -24.14
CA SER A 679 -6.26 32.36 -24.06
C SER A 679 -6.08 33.17 -25.37
N LEU A 680 -6.42 32.58 -26.53
CA LEU A 680 -6.40 33.28 -27.82
C LEU A 680 -7.33 34.50 -27.83
N LEU A 681 -8.40 34.51 -27.03
CA LEU A 681 -9.30 35.65 -26.92
C LEU A 681 -8.64 36.91 -26.32
N LEU A 682 -7.51 36.76 -25.62
CA LEU A 682 -6.68 37.86 -25.13
C LEU A 682 -5.63 38.35 -26.16
N LYS A 683 -5.46 37.63 -27.28
CA LYS A 683 -4.53 37.97 -28.35
C LYS A 683 -5.15 39.02 -29.29
N GLU A 684 -4.34 39.98 -29.73
CA GLU A 684 -4.78 41.06 -30.63
C GLU A 684 -5.18 40.53 -32.02
N GLU A 685 -4.33 39.71 -32.66
CA GLU A 685 -4.56 39.14 -33.98
C GLU A 685 -4.58 37.61 -33.97
N TRP A 686 -5.45 37.01 -34.79
CA TRP A 686 -5.56 35.56 -34.96
C TRP A 686 -5.16 35.16 -36.37
N THR A 687 -4.43 34.05 -36.48
CA THR A 687 -4.31 33.28 -37.71
C THR A 687 -5.65 32.61 -38.06
N GLU A 688 -5.81 32.20 -39.32
CA GLU A 688 -7.01 31.48 -39.77
C GLU A 688 -7.26 30.21 -38.94
N ALA A 689 -6.21 29.45 -38.63
CA ALA A 689 -6.28 28.26 -37.78
C ALA A 689 -6.68 28.56 -36.31
N GLU A 690 -6.19 29.66 -35.74
CA GLU A 690 -6.61 30.11 -34.41
C GLU A 690 -8.09 30.55 -34.39
N SER A 691 -8.54 31.23 -35.46
CA SER A 691 -9.94 31.64 -35.59
C SER A 691 -10.90 30.44 -35.72
N VAL A 692 -10.50 29.39 -36.45
CA VAL A 692 -11.26 28.14 -36.56
C VAL A 692 -11.34 27.46 -35.20
N ARG A 693 -10.22 27.28 -34.48
CA ARG A 693 -10.21 26.66 -33.13
C ARG A 693 -11.16 27.34 -32.14
N VAL A 694 -11.21 28.66 -32.11
CA VAL A 694 -12.11 29.41 -31.21
C VAL A 694 -13.57 29.28 -31.68
N ALA A 695 -13.83 29.27 -32.98
CA ALA A 695 -15.17 29.07 -33.55
C ALA A 695 -15.72 27.67 -33.26
N ASP A 696 -14.88 26.63 -33.38
CA ASP A 696 -15.22 25.24 -33.08
C ASP A 696 -15.59 25.09 -31.59
N LEU A 697 -14.76 25.60 -30.68
CA LEU A 697 -15.02 25.56 -29.23
C LEU A 697 -16.32 26.31 -28.86
N CYS A 698 -16.56 27.49 -29.47
CA CYS A 698 -17.82 28.20 -29.27
C CYS A 698 -19.01 27.37 -29.77
N THR A 699 -18.88 26.72 -30.92
CA THR A 699 -19.95 25.90 -31.52
C THR A 699 -20.26 24.66 -30.68
N GLU A 700 -19.23 23.96 -30.20
CA GLU A 700 -19.35 22.78 -29.33
C GLU A 700 -20.10 23.11 -28.03
N TRP A 701 -19.83 24.28 -27.45
CA TRP A 701 -20.40 24.71 -26.17
C TRP A 701 -21.62 25.64 -26.33
N TYR A 702 -22.16 25.78 -27.54
CA TYR A 702 -23.34 26.59 -27.89
C TYR A 702 -23.21 28.09 -27.58
N PHE A 703 -21.99 28.64 -27.64
CA PHE A 703 -21.70 30.08 -27.57
C PHE A 703 -21.69 30.73 -28.97
N PRO A 704 -21.95 32.05 -29.08
CA PRO A 704 -21.83 32.76 -30.35
C PRO A 704 -20.40 32.73 -30.90
N VAL A 705 -20.26 32.33 -32.16
CA VAL A 705 -18.98 32.38 -32.88
C VAL A 705 -18.50 33.84 -32.98
N PRO A 706 -17.24 34.16 -32.62
CA PRO A 706 -16.77 35.54 -32.58
C PRO A 706 -16.71 36.19 -33.96
N THR A 707 -17.34 37.36 -34.07
CA THR A 707 -17.26 38.27 -35.21
C THR A 707 -16.31 39.44 -34.90
N LYS A 708 -16.08 40.33 -35.86
CA LYS A 708 -15.27 41.55 -35.66
C LYS A 708 -15.84 42.50 -34.60
N GLU A 709 -17.14 42.41 -34.30
CA GLU A 709 -17.85 43.25 -33.32
C GLU A 709 -18.00 42.56 -31.95
N THR A 710 -17.58 41.30 -31.83
CA THR A 710 -17.69 40.55 -30.57
C THR A 710 -16.74 41.10 -29.51
N ASN A 711 -17.29 41.41 -28.34
CA ASN A 711 -16.49 41.72 -27.16
C ASN A 711 -15.72 40.46 -26.70
N ARG A 712 -14.47 40.33 -27.16
CA ARG A 712 -13.59 39.19 -26.86
C ARG A 712 -13.34 38.99 -25.37
N LEU A 713 -13.27 40.07 -24.58
CA LEU A 713 -13.06 39.97 -23.13
C LEU A 713 -14.29 39.40 -22.41
N LEU A 714 -15.49 39.77 -22.86
CA LEU A 714 -16.74 39.19 -22.35
C LEU A 714 -16.86 37.71 -22.74
N LEU A 715 -16.56 37.37 -23.99
CA LEU A 715 -16.56 35.98 -24.46
C LEU A 715 -15.51 35.14 -23.71
N PHE A 716 -14.33 35.69 -23.43
CA PHE A 716 -13.29 35.07 -22.62
C PHE A 716 -13.79 34.71 -21.22
N GLN A 717 -14.41 35.68 -20.51
CA GLN A 717 -14.98 35.44 -19.19
C GLN A 717 -16.12 34.40 -19.23
N GLN A 718 -16.95 34.41 -20.27
CA GLN A 718 -18.05 33.47 -20.45
C GLN A 718 -17.57 32.04 -20.71
N LEU A 719 -16.61 31.83 -21.63
CA LEU A 719 -16.05 30.51 -21.92
C LEU A 719 -15.25 29.97 -20.73
N LEU A 720 -14.46 30.81 -20.05
CA LEU A 720 -13.70 30.39 -18.87
C LEU A 720 -14.62 29.98 -17.71
N SER A 721 -15.69 30.75 -17.47
CA SER A 721 -16.71 30.42 -16.47
C SER A 721 -17.48 29.14 -16.84
N HIS A 722 -17.76 28.91 -18.13
CA HIS A 722 -18.35 27.65 -18.59
C HIS A 722 -17.42 26.46 -18.41
N ALA A 723 -16.15 26.60 -18.79
CA ALA A 723 -15.11 25.57 -18.70
C ALA A 723 -14.94 25.07 -17.26
N VAL A 724 -14.75 26.00 -16.31
CA VAL A 724 -14.38 25.71 -14.92
C VAL A 724 -15.60 25.40 -14.05
N LEU A 725 -16.73 26.10 -14.24
CA LEU A 725 -17.87 26.06 -13.31
C LEU A 725 -19.16 25.56 -13.95
N GLY A 726 -19.39 25.89 -15.23
CA GLY A 726 -20.56 25.44 -15.98
C GLY A 726 -20.59 23.91 -16.10
N ARG A 727 -19.49 23.33 -16.60
CA ARG A 727 -19.31 21.87 -16.78
C ARG A 727 -19.17 21.11 -15.45
N ALA A 728 -18.63 21.76 -14.41
CA ALA A 728 -18.43 21.17 -13.07
C ALA A 728 -19.62 21.34 -12.10
N ASN A 729 -20.74 21.94 -12.52
CA ASN A 729 -21.84 22.34 -11.62
C ASN A 729 -22.46 21.16 -10.85
N ALA A 730 -22.59 19.98 -11.47
CA ALA A 730 -23.13 18.79 -10.80
C ALA A 730 -22.16 18.25 -9.73
N GLN A 731 -20.87 18.25 -10.03
CA GLN A 731 -19.77 17.88 -9.15
C GLN A 731 -19.71 18.82 -7.94
N ILE A 732 -19.78 20.15 -8.17
CA ILE A 732 -19.81 21.18 -7.11
C ILE A 732 -21.02 20.99 -6.21
N LYS A 733 -22.21 20.72 -6.77
CA LYS A 733 -23.43 20.42 -5.99
C LYS A 733 -23.26 19.14 -5.15
N GLN A 734 -22.68 18.09 -5.70
CA GLN A 734 -22.47 16.82 -5.00
C GLN A 734 -21.39 16.96 -3.89
N PHE A 735 -20.31 17.72 -4.12
CA PHE A 735 -19.33 18.08 -3.09
C PHE A 735 -19.96 18.91 -1.95
N ARG A 736 -20.77 19.92 -2.31
CA ARG A 736 -21.55 20.72 -1.36
C ARG A 736 -22.48 19.85 -0.50
N LYS A 737 -23.15 18.86 -1.10
CA LYS A 737 -24.00 17.88 -0.38
C LYS A 737 -23.19 17.12 0.66
N GLY A 738 -22.00 16.63 0.29
CA GLY A 738 -21.08 15.96 1.23
C GLY A 738 -20.71 16.81 2.43
N ILE A 739 -20.37 18.10 2.21
CA ILE A 739 -20.05 19.03 3.30
C ILE A 739 -21.28 19.30 4.18
N LYS A 740 -22.46 19.53 3.59
CA LYS A 740 -23.73 19.73 4.32
C LYS A 740 -24.04 18.57 5.28
N GLU A 741 -23.83 17.34 4.84
CA GLU A 741 -24.10 16.14 5.63
C GLU A 741 -23.25 16.04 6.92
N THR A 742 -22.12 16.75 7.01
CA THR A 742 -21.28 16.79 8.22
C THR A 742 -21.67 17.86 9.24
N GLY A 743 -22.62 18.75 8.91
CA GLY A 743 -23.07 19.81 9.82
C GLY A 743 -22.20 21.07 9.86
N ILE A 744 -21.04 21.13 9.18
CA ILE A 744 -20.18 22.34 9.17
C ILE A 744 -20.73 23.48 8.29
N TRP A 745 -21.76 23.21 7.48
CA TRP A 745 -22.29 24.15 6.49
C TRP A 745 -22.76 25.51 7.05
N PRO A 746 -23.46 25.60 8.21
CA PRO A 746 -23.91 26.89 8.76
C PRO A 746 -22.75 27.83 9.12
N LEU A 747 -21.58 27.30 9.51
CA LEU A 747 -20.39 28.10 9.76
C LEU A 747 -19.84 28.70 8.46
N LEU A 748 -19.76 27.89 7.39
CA LEU A 748 -19.25 28.31 6.08
C LEU A 748 -20.10 29.41 5.43
N THR A 749 -21.43 29.36 5.61
CA THR A 749 -22.33 30.38 5.05
C THR A 749 -22.44 31.62 5.93
N ALA A 750 -22.41 31.48 7.26
CA ALA A 750 -22.54 32.62 8.18
C ALA A 750 -21.23 33.40 8.38
N ARG A 751 -20.06 32.76 8.26
CA ARG A 751 -18.74 33.36 8.51
C ARG A 751 -17.74 33.07 7.38
N PRO A 752 -17.85 33.73 6.21
CA PRO A 752 -16.95 33.45 5.09
C PRO A 752 -15.49 33.84 5.33
N ASP A 753 -15.22 34.63 6.36
CA ASP A 753 -13.89 34.94 6.89
C ASP A 753 -13.18 33.72 7.53
N VAL A 754 -13.90 32.61 7.79
CA VAL A 754 -13.29 31.33 8.19
C VAL A 754 -12.91 30.44 7.01
N LEU A 755 -13.28 30.78 5.77
CA LEU A 755 -12.97 29.96 4.60
C LEU A 755 -11.46 29.72 4.41
N PRO A 756 -10.55 30.71 4.57
CA PRO A 756 -9.11 30.48 4.48
C PRO A 756 -8.54 29.58 5.60
N LEU A 757 -9.29 29.32 6.68
CA LEU A 757 -8.85 28.41 7.75
C LEU A 757 -9.22 26.95 7.45
N LEU A 758 -10.35 26.74 6.76
CA LEU A 758 -10.88 25.41 6.42
C LEU A 758 -10.44 24.95 5.01
N PHE A 759 -10.14 25.90 4.13
CA PHE A 759 -9.63 25.73 2.77
C PHE A 759 -8.47 26.72 2.53
N PRO A 760 -7.32 26.53 3.19
CA PRO A 760 -6.18 27.44 3.07
C PRO A 760 -5.54 27.38 1.68
N ARG A 761 -4.80 28.44 1.31
CA ARG A 761 -3.84 28.36 0.22
C ARG A 761 -2.75 27.37 0.61
N GLU A 762 -2.15 26.68 -0.34
CA GLU A 762 -1.08 25.73 -0.06
C GLU A 762 0.15 26.44 0.54
N THR A 763 0.38 27.69 0.13
CA THR A 763 1.37 28.60 0.74
C THR A 763 1.09 28.94 2.20
N ASP A 764 -0.18 28.96 2.62
CA ASP A 764 -0.58 29.28 3.99
C ASP A 764 -0.43 28.06 4.93
N VAL A 765 -0.20 26.86 4.36
CA VAL A 765 0.07 25.60 5.09
C VAL A 765 1.59 25.36 5.19
N GLU A 766 2.44 26.39 5.05
CA GLU A 766 3.87 26.24 5.28
C GLU A 766 4.20 26.10 6.78
N LEU A 767 4.86 24.99 7.13
CA LEU A 767 5.19 24.69 8.52
C LEU A 767 6.50 25.41 8.88
N THR A 768 6.44 26.36 9.80
CA THR A 768 7.63 27.11 10.23
C THR A 768 8.42 26.40 11.34
N PRO A 769 9.76 26.53 11.38
CA PRO A 769 10.59 26.03 12.48
C PRO A 769 10.11 26.44 13.87
N GLN A 770 9.64 27.69 14.01
CA GLN A 770 9.21 28.28 15.29
C GLN A 770 7.94 27.62 15.82
N MET A 771 7.04 27.14 14.94
CA MET A 771 5.84 26.40 15.34
C MET A 771 6.24 25.04 15.94
N VAL A 772 7.11 24.29 15.25
CA VAL A 772 7.58 22.98 15.72
C VAL A 772 8.34 23.11 17.05
N LEU A 773 9.30 24.05 17.15
CA LEU A 773 10.14 24.22 18.33
C LEU A 773 9.37 24.58 19.62
N LYS A 774 8.22 25.27 19.49
CA LYS A 774 7.34 25.61 20.63
C LYS A 774 6.58 24.40 21.18
N CYS A 775 6.38 23.37 20.36
CA CYS A 775 5.65 22.17 20.74
C CYS A 775 6.53 21.09 21.38
N ILE A 776 7.86 21.19 21.26
CA ILE A 776 8.79 20.18 21.78
C ILE A 776 9.03 20.36 23.27
N ILE A 777 8.67 19.30 24.02
CA ILE A 777 9.12 19.05 25.39
C ILE A 777 10.52 18.45 25.29
N TRP A 778 11.51 19.23 25.72
CA TRP A 778 12.91 18.83 25.75
C TRP A 778 13.19 18.04 27.04
N PRO A 779 14.14 17.08 27.02
CA PRO A 779 14.54 16.36 28.21
C PRO A 779 15.19 17.32 29.21
N GLU A 780 14.68 17.32 30.44
CA GLU A 780 15.30 18.01 31.58
C GLU A 780 16.39 17.12 32.19
N ALA A 781 17.42 17.75 32.74
CA ALA A 781 18.43 17.05 33.54
C ALA A 781 17.85 16.77 34.93
N SER A 782 17.66 15.50 35.29
CA SER A 782 17.44 15.11 36.68
C SER A 782 18.69 15.43 37.48
N ILE A 783 18.55 16.12 38.61
CA ILE A 783 19.64 16.45 39.52
C ILE A 783 19.69 15.47 40.71
N ASP A 784 18.63 14.69 40.94
CA ASP A 784 18.48 13.83 42.12
C ASP A 784 18.03 12.39 41.77
N SER A 785 18.97 11.44 41.70
CA SER A 785 18.75 10.02 42.05
C SER A 785 20.08 9.23 42.05
N ASP A 786 20.66 8.99 43.23
CA ASP A 786 22.00 8.39 43.44
C ASP A 786 22.09 6.86 43.17
N ASP A 787 21.14 6.27 42.42
CA ASP A 787 20.99 4.82 42.24
C ASP A 787 20.62 4.43 40.79
N SER A 788 21.61 4.23 39.91
CA SER A 788 21.67 3.15 38.89
C SER A 788 22.80 3.36 37.86
N GLU A 789 23.43 2.28 37.40
CA GLU A 789 24.54 2.30 36.40
C GLU A 789 24.10 2.69 34.95
N ASP A 790 22.86 3.14 34.78
CA ASP A 790 22.24 3.46 33.49
C ASP A 790 22.10 4.96 33.21
N GLU A 791 22.65 5.84 34.06
CA GLU A 791 22.64 7.29 33.78
C GLU A 791 23.36 7.64 32.47
N MET A 792 22.72 8.46 31.65
CA MET A 792 23.27 8.99 30.41
C MET A 792 23.79 10.40 30.66
N SER A 793 25.02 10.69 30.25
CA SER A 793 25.64 11.97 30.60
C SER A 793 24.79 13.15 30.14
N THR A 794 24.55 14.09 31.06
CA THR A 794 23.80 15.33 30.81
C THR A 794 24.39 16.12 29.64
N THR A 795 25.72 16.03 29.46
CA THR A 795 26.48 16.58 28.33
C THR A 795 26.00 16.03 26.99
N ASN A 796 25.81 14.71 26.86
CA ASN A 796 25.33 14.10 25.61
C ASN A 796 23.87 14.48 25.32
N ILE A 797 23.00 14.48 26.35
CA ILE A 797 21.59 14.87 26.22
C ILE A 797 21.49 16.31 25.68
N ASN A 798 22.27 17.23 26.24
CA ASN A 798 22.33 18.62 25.80
C ASN A 798 22.91 18.78 24.38
N LEU A 799 23.96 18.03 24.05
CA LEU A 799 24.60 18.07 22.72
C LEU A 799 23.65 17.64 21.61
N ILE A 800 23.00 16.47 21.78
CA ILE A 800 22.05 15.91 20.81
C ILE A 800 20.80 16.80 20.69
N SER A 801 20.28 17.31 21.81
CA SER A 801 19.17 18.28 21.82
C SER A 801 19.55 19.57 21.08
N GLY A 802 20.79 20.03 21.22
CA GLY A 802 21.35 21.17 20.48
C GLY A 802 21.41 20.93 18.97
N PHE A 803 21.95 19.78 18.54
CA PHE A 803 22.00 19.39 17.12
C PHE A 803 20.60 19.28 16.51
N PHE A 804 19.66 18.63 17.18
CA PHE A 804 18.30 18.49 16.67
C PHE A 804 17.56 19.85 16.62
N ARG A 805 17.78 20.73 17.63
CA ARG A 805 17.26 22.10 17.61
C ARG A 805 17.86 22.94 16.47
N ALA A 806 19.11 22.72 16.08
CA ALA A 806 19.71 23.37 14.91
C ALA A 806 19.11 22.83 13.60
N PHE A 807 18.97 21.51 13.47
CA PHE A 807 18.31 20.87 12.33
C PHE A 807 16.91 21.43 12.07
N VAL A 808 16.05 21.50 13.11
CA VAL A 808 14.68 22.04 12.98
C VAL A 808 14.68 23.53 12.57
N LYS A 809 15.67 24.33 13.02
CA LYS A 809 15.81 25.75 12.63
C LYS A 809 16.20 25.95 11.15
N GLU A 810 16.94 25.01 10.58
CA GLU A 810 17.46 25.08 9.21
C GLU A 810 16.59 24.34 8.17
N ALA A 811 15.60 23.57 8.63
CA ALA A 811 14.76 22.76 7.76
C ALA A 811 13.74 23.62 6.98
N SER A 812 13.49 23.26 5.72
CA SER A 812 12.40 23.82 4.94
C SER A 812 11.04 23.31 5.42
N SER A 813 9.96 23.99 5.04
CA SER A 813 8.57 23.57 5.31
C SER A 813 8.32 22.09 4.96
N ASP A 814 8.81 21.63 3.80
CA ASP A 814 8.61 20.24 3.36
C ASP A 814 9.38 19.22 4.21
N VAL A 815 10.62 19.55 4.61
CA VAL A 815 11.41 18.71 5.52
C VAL A 815 10.76 18.67 6.92
N LEU A 816 10.19 19.78 7.38
CA LEU A 816 9.44 19.83 8.64
C LEU A 816 8.15 19.01 8.57
N LYS A 817 7.40 19.06 7.47
CA LYS A 817 6.21 18.21 7.25
C LYS A 817 6.59 16.73 7.24
N GLY A 818 7.69 16.37 6.58
CA GLY A 818 8.27 15.01 6.60
C GLY A 818 8.63 14.56 8.02
N LEU A 819 9.35 15.41 8.77
CA LEU A 819 9.72 15.15 10.16
C LEU A 819 8.50 14.98 11.08
N MET A 820 7.46 15.82 10.93
CA MET A 820 6.22 15.66 11.71
C MET A 820 5.51 14.36 11.34
N LYS A 821 5.46 14.00 10.05
CA LYS A 821 4.84 12.77 9.56
C LYS A 821 5.54 11.53 10.12
N PHE A 822 6.87 11.54 10.18
CA PHE A 822 7.68 10.52 10.86
C PHE A 822 7.40 10.48 12.37
N TRP A 823 7.49 11.63 13.07
CA TRP A 823 7.37 11.71 14.53
C TRP A 823 5.96 11.35 15.03
N THR A 824 4.91 11.84 14.38
CA THR A 824 3.53 11.85 14.90
C THR A 824 2.50 11.16 13.99
N GLY A 825 2.87 10.78 12.76
CA GLY A 825 1.90 10.36 11.74
C GLY A 825 1.06 11.52 11.19
N TRP A 826 1.51 12.77 11.38
CA TRP A 826 0.79 14.01 11.09
C TRP A 826 1.70 15.06 10.49
N GLU A 827 1.25 15.88 9.55
CA GLU A 827 2.12 16.88 8.90
C GLU A 827 2.25 18.20 9.67
N LEU A 828 1.52 18.35 10.79
CA LEU A 828 1.59 19.50 11.70
C LEU A 828 2.09 19.07 13.10
N PRO A 829 2.69 19.97 13.90
CA PRO A 829 3.08 19.66 15.26
C PRO A 829 1.85 19.51 16.17
N SER A 830 1.80 18.44 16.95
CA SER A 830 0.86 18.32 18.06
C SER A 830 1.28 19.23 19.23
N PRO A 831 0.37 19.65 20.13
CA PRO A 831 0.71 20.62 21.19
C PRO A 831 1.83 20.19 22.16
N ARG A 832 2.17 18.90 22.25
CA ARG A 832 3.14 18.34 23.20
C ARG A 832 3.98 17.20 22.60
N LEU A 833 4.95 17.55 21.77
CA LEU A 833 5.90 16.60 21.18
C LEU A 833 6.95 16.18 22.22
N THR A 834 7.11 14.90 22.51
CA THR A 834 8.11 14.40 23.47
C THR A 834 9.43 14.07 22.77
N PHE A 835 10.52 14.76 23.11
CA PHE A 835 11.86 14.42 22.64
C PHE A 835 12.62 13.61 23.69
N LYS A 836 13.29 12.53 23.28
CA LYS A 836 14.20 11.76 24.16
C LYS A 836 15.50 11.41 23.43
N VAL A 837 16.61 11.46 24.17
CA VAL A 837 17.88 10.86 23.75
C VAL A 837 17.94 9.44 24.33
N VAL A 838 18.50 8.47 23.59
CA VAL A 838 18.63 7.05 23.99
C VAL A 838 20.06 6.55 23.80
N ARG A 839 20.55 5.64 24.67
CA ARG A 839 21.87 5.00 24.49
C ARG A 839 21.90 4.26 23.15
N SER A 840 22.93 4.47 22.34
CA SER A 840 23.03 3.86 21.02
C SER A 840 23.47 2.38 21.08
N ARG A 841 23.05 1.60 20.07
CA ARG A 841 23.46 0.20 19.87
C ARG A 841 24.51 0.02 18.78
N GLY A 842 24.98 1.11 18.17
CA GLY A 842 25.98 1.12 17.10
C GLY A 842 26.03 2.43 16.34
N HIS A 843 26.86 2.50 15.29
CA HIS A 843 26.99 3.68 14.41
C HIS A 843 25.92 3.78 13.30
N HIS A 844 25.02 2.80 13.21
CA HIS A 844 23.92 2.75 12.24
C HIS A 844 22.52 2.83 12.91
N HIS A 845 22.46 3.16 14.20
CA HIS A 845 21.19 3.26 14.92
C HIS A 845 20.48 4.57 14.53
N LEU A 846 19.53 4.46 13.59
CA LEU A 846 18.75 5.60 13.11
C LEU A 846 17.79 6.15 14.19
N PRO A 847 17.33 7.41 14.05
CA PRO A 847 16.25 7.95 14.88
C PRO A 847 14.99 7.08 14.80
N THR A 848 14.19 7.01 15.87
CA THR A 848 12.93 6.22 15.89
C THR A 848 11.78 6.99 16.50
N ALA A 849 10.60 6.88 15.90
CA ALA A 849 9.37 7.52 16.36
C ALA A 849 8.35 6.53 16.92
N SER A 850 7.62 6.94 17.96
CA SER A 850 6.39 6.27 18.40
C SER A 850 5.22 7.24 18.24
N THR A 851 4.62 7.23 17.05
CA THR A 851 3.58 8.18 16.61
C THR A 851 2.38 8.24 17.56
N CYS A 852 1.93 7.09 18.07
CA CYS A 852 0.84 7.00 19.05
C CYS A 852 1.11 7.70 20.39
N TYR A 853 2.39 7.98 20.71
CA TYR A 853 2.83 8.63 21.94
C TYR A 853 3.54 9.97 21.68
N GLU A 854 3.47 10.48 20.44
CA GLU A 854 4.10 11.74 19.99
C GLU A 854 5.60 11.83 20.41
N ARG A 855 6.30 10.69 20.38
CA ARG A 855 7.63 10.53 20.99
C ARG A 855 8.71 10.20 19.95
N LEU A 856 9.69 11.09 19.82
CA LEU A 856 10.90 10.88 19.03
C LEU A 856 12.05 10.45 19.95
N ARG A 857 12.79 9.43 19.54
CA ARG A 857 14.01 8.93 20.19
C ARG A 857 15.18 9.13 19.25
N ILE A 858 16.20 9.84 19.71
CA ILE A 858 17.45 10.04 18.96
C ILE A 858 18.61 9.36 19.70
N PRO A 859 19.33 8.43 19.05
CA PRO A 859 20.50 7.79 19.64
C PRO A 859 21.64 8.77 19.99
N ASP A 860 22.41 8.47 21.03
CA ASP A 860 23.45 9.37 21.57
C ASP A 860 24.80 9.34 20.84
N HIS A 861 24.98 8.45 19.85
CA HIS A 861 26.25 8.28 19.14
C HIS A 861 26.60 9.41 18.15
N TYR A 862 25.69 10.33 17.85
CA TYR A 862 25.92 11.41 16.89
C TYR A 862 26.89 12.46 17.42
N LYS A 863 28.11 12.47 16.89
CA LYS A 863 29.16 13.46 17.24
C LYS A 863 29.08 14.77 16.44
N SER A 864 28.20 14.85 15.43
CA SER A 864 27.98 16.07 14.65
C SER A 864 26.52 16.23 14.21
N GLY A 865 26.05 17.47 14.13
CA GLY A 865 24.71 17.78 13.62
C GLY A 865 24.51 17.41 12.15
N SER A 866 25.59 17.36 11.35
CA SER A 866 25.53 16.95 9.94
C SER A 866 25.21 15.47 9.78
N ALA A 867 25.77 14.60 10.62
CA ALA A 867 25.45 13.17 10.62
C ALA A 867 23.98 12.95 11.05
N LEU A 868 23.55 13.61 12.14
CA LEU A 868 22.16 13.57 12.58
C LEU A 868 21.19 14.06 11.50
N LYS A 869 21.53 15.13 10.78
CA LYS A 869 20.73 15.70 9.69
C LYS A 869 20.60 14.74 8.49
N LEU A 870 21.67 14.02 8.15
CA LEU A 870 21.65 13.03 7.08
C LEU A 870 20.75 11.83 7.46
N ASP A 871 20.95 11.28 8.65
CA ASP A 871 20.20 10.11 9.13
C ASP A 871 18.72 10.44 9.40
N SER A 872 18.42 11.67 9.86
CA SER A 872 17.04 12.18 10.01
C SER A 872 16.36 12.55 8.67
N MET A 873 17.07 12.42 7.54
CA MET A 873 16.50 12.51 6.18
C MET A 873 16.44 11.14 5.48
N LEU A 874 17.06 10.11 6.07
CA LEU A 874 17.03 8.72 5.59
C LEU A 874 16.00 7.86 6.32
N ALA A 875 15.68 8.22 7.58
CA ALA A 875 14.59 7.68 8.40
C ALA A 875 13.24 8.37 8.11
#